data_AF-A0A1Q7BRP9-F1
#
_entry.id   AF-A0A1Q7BRP9-F1
#
_cell.length_a   1.000
_cell.length_b   1.000
_cell.length_c   1.000
_cell.angle_alpha   90.00
_cell.angle_beta   90.00
_cell.angle_gamma   90.00
#
_symmetry.space_group_name_H-M   'P 1'
#
loop_
_entity.id
_entity.type
_entity.pdbx_description
1 polymer ?
#
loop_
_entity_poly.entity_id
_entity_poly.type
_entity_poly.pdbx_seq_one_letter_code
_entity_poly.pdbx_strand_id
1 'polypeptide(L)'
;MTLVIVTCGLVPPAWATGPLGPEIRFFSRSGQDPVDDLVFFRGQLGILRPTFTDNRLYAAYRIMLGGRFSEAQARQLLARCCDAPETLSDAETSWNDLRKRVAGVPPAQDPRYGGYRRRPENMQLFDVSCSPNAYRNSAATLRARIAEHGANSRLVRDWVIGQDAVLLNCYEDSPLPEELPRNAPAWLKADLAYQIAAAYFYRLDYARAGQLFAEIGRDASSPWQKTARYLVARCAVHAAIEDKTPKLIADAQQAIDALATDPQLADYRAEAPKLASLLAFAARPQARARELERALLAAELPAALPFELRDFLLLERTGARNTDLGAWIYDIDVLTTSGREQDVAAAKADALSRWREQRNLPWLVAALMHLSPGDEDVAAAVAASRAIEAGSPAYYTLAWHRLRLLIGENKQEEARAELDQILDGRPLPEGVENLMRYHRMKLARDLDEFVRYALRRGEFVMYLPDPRTKLGATALPLRSTTSFPYDFGAMLKWRTELFQPNPQYFDTDATAAMSFVMPLPLMARVAQSDRLPPNMQSDVALAVWTRAVLLDDTETATALAPIVARHFPQYGAGWKAYQGAATPQQKKIEAALLLLRLPGASPWFASGLGYPYMRDQIGLVATRWWSREDADNQGAPDAADITLCDDCALPLQFAPPAFLTSQDRERARNEVARLRQLPGAPAYLGAIIIAWANAQPRDPRVPEALHLVVRATRYGEMNTATSKAAYTLLHNRYRGNPWTSKTPLWFTAPKDE
;
A
#
# COMPACT_ATOMS: atom_id res chain seq x y z
N MET A 1 5.23 49.45 29.51
CA MET A 1 6.14 48.28 29.49
C MET A 1 5.46 47.14 30.23
N THR A 2 4.73 46.27 29.52
CA THR A 2 4.42 44.93 30.04
C THR A 2 4.18 44.00 28.85
N LEU A 3 5.04 43.01 28.76
CA LEU A 3 5.16 41.97 27.77
C LEU A 3 3.98 40.99 27.96
N VAL A 4 3.14 40.80 26.94
CA VAL A 4 2.17 39.71 26.90
C VAL A 4 2.64 38.74 25.82
N ILE A 5 3.38 37.72 26.25
CA ILE A 5 3.69 36.54 25.44
C ILE A 5 2.42 35.66 25.46
N VAL A 6 1.66 35.70 24.38
CA VAL A 6 0.65 34.68 24.09
C VAL A 6 1.36 33.60 23.28
N THR A 7 1.88 32.59 23.98
CA THR A 7 2.29 31.31 23.40
C THR A 7 1.04 30.52 23.04
N CYS A 8 0.40 30.86 21.92
CA CYS A 8 -0.46 29.92 21.22
C CYS A 8 0.43 28.87 20.57
N GLY A 9 0.70 27.79 21.30
CA GLY A 9 1.24 26.55 20.76
C GLY A 9 0.22 25.93 19.81
N LEU A 10 0.15 26.43 18.58
CA LEU A 10 -0.29 25.64 17.44
C LEU A 10 0.80 24.61 17.19
N VAL A 11 0.73 23.48 17.90
CA VAL A 11 1.36 22.25 17.42
C VAL A 11 0.71 22.00 16.06
N PRO A 12 1.43 22.08 14.93
CA PRO A 12 0.84 21.73 13.66
C PRO A 12 0.37 20.27 13.81
N PRO A 13 -0.90 19.96 13.49
CA PRO A 13 -1.31 18.56 13.41
C PRO A 13 -0.31 17.88 12.50
N ALA A 14 0.35 16.84 13.00
CA ALA A 14 1.21 16.00 12.20
C ALA A 14 0.35 15.40 11.09
N TRP A 15 0.33 16.07 9.93
CA TRP A 15 -0.25 15.51 8.72
C TRP A 15 0.64 14.34 8.35
N ALA A 16 0.05 13.15 8.29
CA ALA A 16 0.71 11.98 7.76
C ALA A 16 1.38 12.37 6.43
N THR A 17 2.70 12.23 6.35
CA THR A 17 3.54 12.56 5.20
C THR A 17 3.35 11.59 4.01
N GLY A 18 2.19 10.95 3.91
CA GLY A 18 1.76 10.22 2.71
C GLY A 18 1.26 11.21 1.66
N PRO A 19 1.39 10.90 0.36
CA PRO A 19 0.99 11.81 -0.71
C PRO A 19 -0.54 11.97 -0.70
N LEU A 20 -1.01 13.09 -0.14
CA LEU A 20 -2.37 13.59 -0.36
C LEU A 20 -2.42 14.15 -1.78
N GLY A 21 -2.75 13.32 -2.76
CA GLY A 21 -2.81 13.75 -4.16
C GLY A 21 -3.23 12.64 -5.12
N PRO A 22 -3.49 13.01 -6.37
CA PRO A 22 -3.79 12.05 -7.42
C PRO A 22 -2.54 11.28 -7.85
N GLU A 23 -2.68 9.97 -8.06
CA GLU A 23 -1.64 9.08 -8.57
C GLU A 23 -2.13 8.41 -9.86
N ILE A 24 -1.24 8.26 -10.85
CA ILE A 24 -1.46 7.32 -11.95
C ILE A 24 -0.83 5.99 -11.56
N ARG A 25 -1.63 4.94 -11.61
CA ARG A 25 -1.19 3.55 -11.51
C ARG A 25 -1.17 2.94 -12.90
N PHE A 26 -0.05 2.34 -13.27
CA PHE A 26 0.08 1.62 -14.53
C PHE A 26 -0.20 0.12 -14.36
N PHE A 27 -0.09 -0.39 -13.14
CA PHE A 27 -0.46 -1.75 -12.76
C PHE A 27 -0.56 -1.78 -11.24
N SER A 28 -1.34 -2.73 -10.68
CA SER A 28 -1.47 -2.85 -9.22
C SER A 28 -0.12 -3.14 -8.56
N ARG A 29 0.32 -2.39 -7.54
CA ARG A 29 1.65 -2.63 -6.93
C ARG A 29 1.66 -3.75 -5.88
N SER A 30 0.63 -3.79 -5.05
CA SER A 30 0.48 -4.74 -3.93
C SER A 30 -0.46 -5.92 -4.25
N GLY A 31 -0.94 -6.01 -5.49
CA GLY A 31 -2.02 -6.93 -5.85
C GLY A 31 -3.36 -6.61 -5.22
N GLN A 32 -3.53 -5.45 -4.57
CA GLN A 32 -4.76 -5.04 -3.88
C GLN A 32 -5.66 -4.09 -4.67
N ASP A 33 -5.36 -3.81 -5.95
CA ASP A 33 -6.11 -2.81 -6.72
C ASP A 33 -7.19 -3.41 -7.64
N PRO A 34 -8.30 -2.69 -7.82
CA PRO A 34 -9.62 -3.24 -8.13
C PRO A 34 -9.85 -3.34 -9.64
N VAL A 35 -9.09 -4.20 -10.32
CA VAL A 35 -9.57 -4.75 -11.60
C VAL A 35 -10.32 -6.03 -11.25
N ASP A 36 -11.58 -5.81 -10.83
CA ASP A 36 -12.59 -6.81 -10.43
C ASP A 36 -11.95 -8.02 -9.73
N ASP A 37 -11.74 -7.95 -8.42
CA ASP A 37 -11.16 -9.05 -7.65
C ASP A 37 -11.82 -10.41 -7.97
N LEU A 38 -13.11 -10.42 -8.33
CA LEU A 38 -13.81 -11.64 -8.73
C LEU A 38 -13.35 -12.19 -10.10
N VAL A 39 -12.83 -11.36 -11.01
CA VAL A 39 -12.17 -11.79 -12.27
C VAL A 39 -10.95 -12.65 -11.97
N PHE A 40 -10.13 -12.27 -10.98
CA PHE A 40 -8.99 -13.08 -10.55
C PHE A 40 -9.43 -14.47 -10.08
N PHE A 41 -10.43 -14.53 -9.19
CA PHE A 41 -10.99 -15.80 -8.69
C PHE A 41 -11.76 -16.61 -9.76
N ARG A 42 -12.14 -16.00 -10.88
CA ARG A 42 -12.71 -16.67 -12.07
C ARG A 42 -11.66 -17.29 -13.00
N GLY A 43 -10.37 -17.17 -12.68
CA GLY A 43 -9.28 -17.80 -13.42
C GLY A 43 -8.49 -16.87 -14.34
N GLN A 44 -8.79 -15.58 -14.35
CA GLN A 44 -8.00 -14.59 -15.08
C GLN A 44 -6.92 -14.02 -14.15
N LEU A 45 -5.85 -14.79 -13.91
CA LEU A 45 -4.84 -14.47 -12.91
C LEU A 45 -3.92 -13.30 -13.30
N GLY A 46 -3.89 -12.92 -14.58
CA GLY A 46 -2.97 -11.91 -15.10
C GLY A 46 -1.50 -12.37 -14.97
N ILE A 47 -0.63 -11.45 -14.54
CA ILE A 47 0.76 -11.76 -14.18
C ILE A 47 0.82 -11.88 -12.64
N LEU A 48 1.06 -13.10 -12.16
CA LEU A 48 1.24 -13.36 -10.73
C LEU A 48 2.50 -12.65 -10.23
N ARG A 49 2.43 -12.15 -8.99
CA ARG A 49 3.51 -11.41 -8.35
C ARG A 49 3.74 -11.94 -6.96
N PRO A 50 4.98 -11.91 -6.47
CA PRO A 50 5.25 -12.42 -5.14
C PRO A 50 4.67 -11.51 -4.03
N THR A 51 4.27 -10.28 -4.34
CA THR A 51 3.59 -9.35 -3.41
C THR A 51 2.10 -9.63 -3.22
N PHE A 52 1.56 -10.63 -3.89
CA PHE A 52 0.17 -11.03 -3.72
C PHE A 52 -0.08 -11.58 -2.33
N THR A 53 -1.24 -11.24 -1.77
CA THR A 53 -1.66 -11.76 -0.48
C THR A 53 -1.74 -13.29 -0.50
N ASP A 54 -1.51 -13.94 0.65
CA ASP A 54 -1.59 -15.40 0.80
C ASP A 54 -2.88 -15.98 0.20
N ASN A 55 -4.02 -15.28 0.35
CA ASN A 55 -5.31 -15.70 -0.23
C ASN A 55 -5.29 -15.74 -1.76
N ARG A 56 -4.59 -14.79 -2.40
CA ARG A 56 -4.43 -14.76 -3.87
C ARG A 56 -3.42 -15.79 -4.35
N LEU A 57 -2.35 -16.03 -3.60
CA LEU A 57 -1.38 -17.10 -3.91
C LEU A 57 -2.03 -18.48 -3.80
N TYR A 58 -2.86 -18.70 -2.77
CA TYR A 58 -3.70 -19.89 -2.63
C TYR A 58 -4.67 -20.05 -3.81
N ALA A 59 -5.42 -18.98 -4.13
CA ALA A 59 -6.39 -19.03 -5.22
C ALA A 59 -5.72 -19.33 -6.56
N ALA A 60 -4.57 -18.70 -6.85
CA ALA A 60 -3.77 -18.97 -8.04
C ALA A 60 -3.33 -20.43 -8.12
N TYR A 61 -2.80 -20.99 -7.02
CA TYR A 61 -2.39 -22.40 -6.95
C TYR A 61 -3.53 -23.34 -7.29
N ARG A 62 -4.68 -23.16 -6.63
CA ARG A 62 -5.88 -23.99 -6.84
C ARG A 62 -6.41 -23.87 -8.28
N ILE A 63 -6.47 -22.66 -8.83
CA ILE A 63 -6.95 -22.41 -10.20
C ILE A 63 -6.03 -23.08 -11.23
N MET A 64 -4.72 -23.02 -11.04
CA MET A 64 -3.74 -23.67 -11.93
C MET A 64 -3.81 -25.21 -11.86
N LEU A 65 -4.31 -25.78 -10.76
CA LEU A 65 -4.63 -27.20 -10.64
C LEU A 65 -6.02 -27.56 -11.19
N GLY A 66 -6.76 -26.60 -11.76
CA GLY A 66 -8.09 -26.80 -12.35
C GLY A 66 -9.26 -26.60 -11.39
N GLY A 67 -8.99 -26.22 -10.13
CA GLY A 67 -10.02 -25.87 -9.16
C GLY A 67 -10.73 -24.55 -9.50
N ARG A 68 -11.90 -24.35 -8.91
CA ARG A 68 -12.73 -23.15 -9.13
C ARG A 68 -13.25 -22.61 -7.80
N PHE A 69 -13.68 -21.35 -7.83
CA PHE A 69 -14.39 -20.68 -6.74
C PHE A 69 -15.75 -20.21 -7.22
N SER A 70 -16.77 -20.36 -6.37
CA SER A 70 -18.01 -19.60 -6.50
C SER A 70 -17.76 -18.13 -6.12
N GLU A 71 -18.62 -17.24 -6.57
CA GLU A 71 -18.55 -15.83 -6.22
C GLU A 71 -18.64 -15.61 -4.69
N ALA A 72 -19.47 -16.40 -3.99
CA ALA A 72 -19.58 -16.33 -2.55
C ALA A 72 -18.26 -16.68 -1.85
N GLN A 73 -17.57 -17.73 -2.31
CA GLN A 73 -16.26 -18.13 -1.77
C GLN A 73 -15.18 -17.09 -2.08
N ALA A 74 -15.17 -16.53 -3.29
CA ALA A 74 -14.26 -15.45 -3.66
C ALA A 74 -14.45 -14.23 -2.74
N ARG A 75 -15.70 -13.80 -2.52
CA ARG A 75 -16.01 -12.69 -1.59
C ARG A 75 -15.60 -12.99 -0.16
N GLN A 76 -15.78 -14.23 0.32
CA GLN A 76 -15.34 -14.64 1.65
C GLN A 76 -13.81 -14.55 1.82
N LEU A 77 -13.04 -14.93 0.79
CA LEU A 77 -11.57 -14.82 0.81
C LEU A 77 -11.08 -13.37 0.68
N LEU A 78 -11.85 -12.53 -0.03
CA LEU A 78 -11.53 -11.11 -0.27
C LEU A 78 -11.87 -10.19 0.89
N ALA A 79 -12.88 -10.51 1.70
CA ALA A 79 -13.33 -9.71 2.85
C ALA A 79 -12.24 -9.49 3.94
N ARG A 80 -11.01 -9.97 3.70
CA ARG A 80 -10.01 -10.32 4.71
C ARG A 80 -10.61 -11.34 5.68
N CYS A 81 -9.80 -12.27 6.18
CA CYS A 81 -10.29 -13.13 7.25
C CYS A 81 -10.63 -12.23 8.45
N CYS A 82 -11.93 -12.18 8.75
CA CYS A 82 -12.56 -11.32 9.76
C CYS A 82 -12.52 -9.82 9.37
N ASP A 83 -13.60 -9.30 8.76
CA ASP A 83 -14.04 -7.94 9.07
C ASP A 83 -13.82 -7.71 10.56
N ALA A 84 -13.26 -6.57 10.97
CA ALA A 84 -12.99 -6.31 12.39
C ALA A 84 -14.28 -6.64 13.17
N PRO A 85 -14.33 -7.78 13.88
CA PRO A 85 -15.36 -7.97 14.88
C PRO A 85 -15.20 -6.78 15.82
N GLU A 86 -16.28 -6.37 16.50
CA GLU A 86 -16.19 -5.51 17.69
C GLU A 86 -14.81 -5.67 18.34
N THR A 87 -13.98 -4.63 18.25
CA THR A 87 -12.60 -4.75 18.70
C THR A 87 -12.63 -5.06 20.18
N LEU A 88 -11.55 -5.63 20.72
CA LEU A 88 -11.46 -5.82 22.17
C LEU A 88 -11.75 -4.51 22.92
N SER A 89 -11.28 -3.38 22.38
CA SER A 89 -11.56 -2.03 22.88
C SER A 89 -13.05 -1.67 22.83
N ASP A 90 -13.78 -2.03 21.78
CA ASP A 90 -15.22 -1.76 21.68
C ASP A 90 -16.02 -2.58 22.70
N ALA A 91 -15.63 -3.84 22.90
CA ALA A 91 -16.24 -4.74 23.88
C ALA A 91 -15.96 -4.31 25.33
N GLU A 92 -14.71 -3.90 25.62
CA GLU A 92 -14.31 -3.31 26.90
C GLU A 92 -15.07 -2.01 27.19
N THR A 93 -15.19 -1.13 26.19
CA THR A 93 -15.94 0.13 26.31
C THR A 93 -17.41 -0.15 26.62
N SER A 94 -18.02 -1.09 25.89
CA SER A 94 -19.41 -1.49 26.10
C SER A 94 -19.64 -2.08 27.50
N TRP A 95 -18.71 -2.88 28.02
CA TRP A 95 -18.75 -3.37 29.41
C TRP A 95 -18.64 -2.23 30.42
N ASN A 96 -17.64 -1.35 30.22
CA ASN A 96 -17.36 -0.21 31.10
C ASN A 96 -18.52 0.79 31.16
N ASP A 97 -19.26 0.98 30.07
CA ASP A 97 -20.44 1.84 30.06
C ASP A 97 -21.67 1.18 30.70
N LEU A 98 -21.81 -0.15 30.58
CA LEU A 98 -22.90 -0.86 31.22
C LEU A 98 -22.76 -0.88 32.75
N ARG A 99 -21.56 -1.14 33.27
CA ARG A 99 -21.32 -1.21 34.74
C ARG A 99 -21.58 0.11 35.46
N LYS A 100 -21.39 1.26 34.80
CA LYS A 100 -21.73 2.60 35.34
C LYS A 100 -23.21 2.75 35.71
N ARG A 101 -24.09 1.91 35.17
CA ARG A 101 -25.53 1.95 35.48
C ARG A 101 -25.86 1.38 36.85
N VAL A 102 -24.95 0.61 37.47
CA VAL A 102 -25.15 -0.01 38.78
C VAL A 102 -24.63 0.92 39.88
N ALA A 103 -25.48 1.20 40.87
CA ALA A 103 -25.14 2.16 41.93
C ALA A 103 -24.01 1.66 42.83
N GLY A 104 -23.02 2.52 43.07
CA GLY A 104 -21.92 2.26 44.01
C GLY A 104 -20.83 1.32 43.51
N VAL A 105 -20.82 0.97 42.21
CA VAL A 105 -19.70 0.25 41.58
C VAL A 105 -18.49 1.18 41.47
N PRO A 106 -17.27 0.76 41.89
CA PRO A 106 -16.07 1.59 41.77
C PRO A 106 -15.68 1.84 40.30
N PRO A 107 -14.89 2.86 39.97
CA PRO A 107 -14.35 3.03 38.62
C PRO A 107 -13.65 1.77 38.12
N ALA A 108 -13.77 1.49 36.81
CA ALA A 108 -13.11 0.33 36.23
C ALA A 108 -11.60 0.56 36.36
N GLN A 109 -10.86 -0.47 36.78
CA GLN A 109 -9.42 -0.43 36.70
C GLN A 109 -9.04 -0.55 35.22
N ASP A 110 -8.17 0.34 34.76
CA ASP A 110 -7.75 0.41 33.36
C ASP A 110 -6.45 -0.39 33.19
N PRO A 111 -6.50 -1.57 32.53
CA PRO A 111 -5.34 -2.45 32.39
C PRO A 111 -4.34 -1.95 31.34
N ARG A 112 -4.60 -0.83 30.65
CA ARG A 112 -3.77 -0.31 29.53
C ARG A 112 -2.31 0.03 29.90
N TYR A 113 -1.94 0.00 31.18
CA TYR A 113 -0.57 0.28 31.64
C TYR A 113 0.26 -0.97 32.00
N GLY A 114 -0.32 -2.18 32.02
CA GLY A 114 0.38 -3.43 32.40
C GLY A 114 0.79 -4.36 31.26
N GLY A 115 0.26 -4.18 30.04
CA GLY A 115 0.44 -5.11 28.91
C GLY A 115 -0.46 -6.36 29.00
N TYR A 116 -0.52 -7.13 27.91
CA TYR A 116 -1.24 -8.41 27.91
C TYR A 116 -0.45 -9.50 28.65
N ARG A 117 -1.15 -10.44 29.30
CA ARG A 117 -0.54 -11.59 29.98
C ARG A 117 0.37 -12.34 29.01
N ARG A 118 1.64 -12.51 29.38
CA ARG A 118 2.58 -13.35 28.62
C ARG A 118 2.21 -14.82 28.82
N ARG A 119 1.79 -15.48 27.74
CA ARG A 119 1.43 -16.90 27.72
C ARG A 119 2.67 -17.79 27.48
N PRO A 120 2.65 -19.07 27.92
CA PRO A 120 3.63 -20.07 27.48
C PRO A 120 3.76 -20.08 25.96
N GLU A 121 4.95 -20.35 25.43
CA GLU A 121 5.24 -20.32 23.98
C GLU A 121 4.23 -21.14 23.16
N ASN A 122 3.89 -22.34 23.65
CA ASN A 122 2.89 -23.22 23.04
C ASN A 122 1.47 -22.66 23.00
N MET A 123 1.15 -21.61 23.77
CA MET A 123 -0.18 -21.00 23.86
C MET A 123 -0.30 -19.65 23.17
N GLN A 124 0.80 -19.03 22.76
CA GLN A 124 0.80 -17.65 22.26
C GLN A 124 -0.08 -17.44 21.01
N LEU A 125 -0.25 -18.47 20.19
CA LEU A 125 -1.09 -18.44 18.98
C LEU A 125 -2.58 -18.75 19.24
N PHE A 126 -2.94 -19.20 20.44
CA PHE A 126 -4.25 -19.81 20.72
C PHE A 126 -5.10 -19.05 21.72
N ASP A 127 -4.47 -18.33 22.65
CA ASP A 127 -5.15 -17.75 23.79
C ASP A 127 -4.95 -16.24 23.88
N VAL A 128 -6.01 -15.50 23.54
CA VAL A 128 -6.14 -14.08 23.83
C VAL A 128 -6.72 -13.93 25.24
N SER A 129 -5.91 -13.42 26.17
CA SER A 129 -6.25 -12.92 27.52
C SER A 129 -7.75 -12.93 27.85
N CYS A 130 -8.52 -12.04 27.19
CA CYS A 130 -9.97 -12.06 27.11
C CYS A 130 -10.38 -11.82 25.65
N SER A 131 -11.29 -12.62 25.07
CA SER A 131 -11.89 -12.31 23.76
C SER A 131 -13.11 -11.39 23.93
N PRO A 132 -13.56 -10.66 22.89
CA PRO A 132 -14.80 -9.87 22.94
C PRO A 132 -16.03 -10.65 23.46
N ASN A 133 -16.08 -11.97 23.24
CA ASN A 133 -17.13 -12.83 23.76
C ASN A 133 -17.20 -12.86 25.30
N ALA A 134 -16.06 -12.74 26.01
CA ALA A 134 -16.04 -12.71 27.47
C ALA A 134 -16.81 -11.49 27.98
N TYR A 135 -16.51 -10.30 27.44
CA TYR A 135 -17.20 -9.06 27.76
C TYR A 135 -18.67 -9.09 27.35
N ARG A 136 -19.00 -9.68 26.18
CA ARG A 136 -20.40 -9.86 25.76
C ARG A 136 -21.20 -10.72 26.73
N ASN A 137 -20.64 -11.85 27.18
CA ASN A 137 -21.28 -12.73 28.14
C ASN A 137 -21.46 -12.05 29.51
N SER A 138 -20.43 -11.34 29.98
CA SER A 138 -20.52 -10.54 31.21
C SER A 138 -21.60 -9.46 31.10
N ALA A 139 -21.66 -8.74 29.98
CA ALA A 139 -22.66 -7.71 29.75
C ALA A 139 -24.09 -8.29 29.64
N ALA A 140 -24.26 -9.43 28.98
CA ALA A 140 -25.55 -10.12 28.91
C ALA A 140 -26.04 -10.55 30.31
N THR A 141 -25.15 -11.16 31.10
CA THR A 141 -25.45 -11.56 32.48
C THR A 141 -25.80 -10.35 33.35
N LEU A 142 -25.03 -9.27 33.26
CA LEU A 142 -25.31 -8.04 34.01
C LEU A 142 -26.69 -7.45 33.67
N ARG A 143 -27.06 -7.41 32.39
CA ARG A 143 -28.39 -6.95 31.98
C ARG A 143 -29.50 -7.82 32.59
N ALA A 144 -29.33 -9.14 32.61
CA ALA A 144 -30.28 -10.05 33.25
C ALA A 144 -30.40 -9.78 34.76
N ARG A 145 -29.28 -9.64 35.47
CA ARG A 145 -29.28 -9.36 36.93
C ARG A 145 -29.85 -7.99 37.27
N ILE A 146 -29.61 -6.97 36.44
CA ILE A 146 -30.25 -5.65 36.59
C ILE A 146 -31.76 -5.76 36.40
N ALA A 147 -32.22 -6.52 35.41
CA ALA A 147 -33.65 -6.71 35.16
C ALA A 147 -34.34 -7.47 36.31
N GLU A 148 -33.68 -8.47 36.88
CA GLU A 148 -34.22 -9.32 37.95
C GLU A 148 -34.18 -8.65 39.34
N HIS A 149 -33.14 -7.87 39.64
CA HIS A 149 -32.86 -7.40 41.00
C HIS A 149 -32.73 -5.88 41.14
N GLY A 150 -32.72 -5.15 40.02
CA GLY A 150 -32.60 -3.69 39.99
C GLY A 150 -31.16 -3.18 40.06
N ALA A 151 -30.90 -2.07 39.37
CA ALA A 151 -29.56 -1.46 39.28
C ALA A 151 -29.05 -0.84 40.60
N ASN A 152 -29.93 -0.60 41.57
CA ASN A 152 -29.59 -0.09 42.90
C ASN A 152 -29.30 -1.20 43.92
N SER A 153 -29.39 -2.47 43.52
CA SER A 153 -29.18 -3.62 44.41
C SER A 153 -27.72 -3.76 44.81
N ARG A 154 -27.47 -3.84 46.13
CA ARG A 154 -26.14 -4.18 46.68
C ARG A 154 -25.62 -5.51 46.14
N LEU A 155 -26.49 -6.49 45.94
CA LEU A 155 -26.12 -7.81 45.42
C LEU A 155 -25.66 -7.76 43.97
N VAL A 156 -26.27 -6.91 43.14
CA VAL A 156 -25.85 -6.69 41.74
C VAL A 156 -24.52 -5.94 41.70
N ARG A 157 -24.32 -4.97 42.59
CA ARG A 157 -23.03 -4.29 42.74
C ARG A 157 -21.91 -5.26 43.11
N ASP A 158 -22.14 -6.10 44.11
CA ASP A 158 -21.13 -7.08 44.57
C ASP A 158 -20.83 -8.12 43.46
N TRP A 159 -21.83 -8.50 42.65
CA TRP A 159 -21.64 -9.32 41.45
C TRP A 159 -20.74 -8.63 40.39
N VAL A 160 -20.94 -7.32 40.13
CA VAL A 160 -20.12 -6.56 39.17
C VAL A 160 -18.67 -6.50 39.61
N ILE A 161 -18.43 -6.28 40.91
CA ILE A 161 -17.08 -6.28 41.48
C ILE A 161 -16.41 -7.65 41.27
N GLY A 162 -17.13 -8.74 41.53
CA GLY A 162 -16.64 -10.09 41.22
C GLY A 162 -16.32 -10.28 39.74
N GLN A 163 -17.18 -9.80 38.84
CA GLN A 163 -16.97 -9.93 37.40
C GLN A 163 -15.77 -9.11 36.89
N ASP A 164 -15.53 -7.93 37.46
CA ASP A 164 -14.34 -7.14 37.16
C ASP A 164 -13.07 -7.87 37.62
N ALA A 165 -13.09 -8.51 38.79
CA ALA A 165 -11.97 -9.33 39.26
C ALA A 165 -11.65 -10.50 38.30
N VAL A 166 -12.67 -11.12 37.70
CA VAL A 166 -12.47 -12.14 36.65
C VAL A 166 -11.78 -11.53 35.42
N LEU A 167 -12.24 -10.38 34.94
CA LEU A 167 -11.71 -9.74 33.73
C LEU A 167 -10.29 -9.20 33.93
N LEU A 168 -9.93 -8.77 35.15
CA LEU A 168 -8.56 -8.36 35.48
C LEU A 168 -7.56 -9.50 35.35
N ASN A 169 -7.99 -10.74 35.60
CA ASN A 169 -7.14 -11.93 35.44
C ASN A 169 -6.73 -12.21 33.98
N CYS A 170 -7.33 -11.50 33.00
CA CYS A 170 -6.92 -11.55 31.61
C CYS A 170 -5.54 -10.91 31.37
N TYR A 171 -5.11 -9.95 32.19
CA TYR A 171 -3.86 -9.20 31.96
C TYR A 171 -2.71 -9.68 32.86
N GLU A 172 -3.01 -9.96 34.12
CA GLU A 172 -2.05 -10.47 35.10
C GLU A 172 -2.75 -11.32 36.15
N ASP A 173 -1.99 -11.99 37.03
CA ASP A 173 -2.57 -12.68 38.18
C ASP A 173 -3.15 -11.63 39.14
N SER A 174 -4.48 -11.51 39.13
CA SER A 174 -5.24 -10.58 39.95
C SER A 174 -6.01 -11.34 41.03
N PRO A 175 -6.42 -10.66 42.13
CA PRO A 175 -7.24 -11.29 43.16
C PRO A 175 -8.47 -12.00 42.58
N LEU A 176 -8.81 -13.14 43.17
CA LEU A 176 -10.05 -13.85 42.83
C LEU A 176 -11.26 -13.06 43.37
N PRO A 177 -12.47 -13.27 42.80
CA PRO A 177 -13.70 -12.73 43.37
C PRO A 177 -13.83 -13.02 44.88
N GLU A 178 -14.17 -12.02 45.67
CA GLU A 178 -14.27 -12.14 47.13
C GLU A 178 -15.38 -13.10 47.58
N GLU A 179 -15.20 -13.74 48.73
CA GLU A 179 -16.23 -14.60 49.32
C GLU A 179 -17.48 -13.79 49.71
N LEU A 180 -18.65 -14.34 49.39
CA LEU A 180 -19.92 -13.74 49.76
C LEU A 180 -20.26 -13.96 51.24
N PRO A 181 -21.04 -13.05 51.85
CA PRO A 181 -21.64 -13.28 53.16
C PRO A 181 -22.41 -14.62 53.23
N ARG A 182 -22.38 -15.30 54.37
CA ARG A 182 -23.04 -16.61 54.54
C ARG A 182 -24.53 -16.61 54.16
N ASN A 183 -25.21 -15.48 54.37
CA ASN A 183 -26.63 -15.26 54.05
C ASN A 183 -26.90 -14.80 52.60
N ALA A 184 -25.90 -14.82 51.70
CA ALA A 184 -26.11 -14.47 50.30
C ALA A 184 -27.11 -15.43 49.61
N PRO A 185 -27.93 -14.92 48.67
CA PRO A 185 -28.93 -15.74 47.98
C PRO A 185 -28.28 -16.76 47.05
N ALA A 186 -29.02 -17.83 46.76
CA ALA A 186 -28.53 -18.97 45.97
C ALA A 186 -28.05 -18.56 44.56
N TRP A 187 -28.75 -17.64 43.88
CA TRP A 187 -28.36 -17.17 42.54
C TRP A 187 -26.98 -16.49 42.55
N LEU A 188 -26.68 -15.69 43.57
CA LEU A 188 -25.41 -14.97 43.68
C LEU A 188 -24.26 -15.91 44.04
N LYS A 189 -24.53 -16.93 44.86
CA LYS A 189 -23.58 -18.01 45.14
C LYS A 189 -23.24 -18.82 43.89
N ALA A 190 -24.24 -19.14 43.07
CA ALA A 190 -24.03 -19.85 41.80
C ALA A 190 -23.23 -19.01 40.79
N ASP A 191 -23.53 -17.71 40.69
CA ASP A 191 -22.77 -16.78 39.85
C ASP A 191 -21.32 -16.59 40.33
N LEU A 192 -21.10 -16.47 41.66
CA LEU A 192 -19.75 -16.38 42.22
C LEU A 192 -18.93 -17.65 41.94
N ALA A 193 -19.53 -18.84 42.07
CA ALA A 193 -18.85 -20.10 41.75
C ALA A 193 -18.37 -20.11 40.29
N TYR A 194 -19.22 -19.67 39.36
CA TYR A 194 -18.85 -19.49 37.95
C TYR A 194 -17.73 -18.46 37.76
N GLN A 195 -17.81 -17.31 38.43
CA GLN A 195 -16.80 -16.26 38.37
C GLN A 195 -15.43 -16.76 38.88
N ILE A 196 -15.38 -17.48 39.99
CA ILE A 196 -14.13 -18.06 40.52
C ILE A 196 -13.54 -19.08 39.53
N ALA A 197 -14.35 -19.99 39.00
CA ALA A 197 -13.90 -20.97 38.01
C ALA A 197 -13.35 -20.29 36.74
N ALA A 198 -14.02 -19.24 36.26
CA ALA A 198 -13.56 -18.44 35.11
C ALA A 198 -12.27 -17.67 35.41
N ALA A 199 -12.10 -17.14 36.61
CA ALA A 199 -10.86 -16.47 37.02
C ALA A 199 -9.67 -17.44 36.97
N TYR A 200 -9.82 -18.67 37.46
CA TYR A 200 -8.78 -19.70 37.35
C TYR A 200 -8.46 -20.06 35.89
N PHE A 201 -9.46 -20.11 35.01
CA PHE A 201 -9.24 -20.32 33.58
C PHE A 201 -8.35 -19.22 32.98
N TYR A 202 -8.66 -17.94 33.24
CA TYR A 202 -7.85 -16.83 32.73
C TYR A 202 -6.45 -16.77 33.35
N ARG A 203 -6.31 -17.30 34.57
CA ARG A 203 -5.02 -17.51 35.24
C ARG A 203 -4.16 -18.64 34.66
N LEU A 204 -4.63 -19.36 33.64
CA LEU A 204 -3.99 -20.56 33.07
C LEU A 204 -3.99 -21.78 33.99
N ASP A 205 -4.70 -21.75 35.13
CA ASP A 205 -4.83 -22.93 35.98
C ASP A 205 -6.01 -23.79 35.51
N TYR A 206 -5.80 -24.45 34.37
CA TYR A 206 -6.84 -25.25 33.72
C TYR A 206 -7.26 -26.47 34.54
N ALA A 207 -6.34 -27.02 35.33
CA ALA A 207 -6.63 -28.12 36.23
C ALA A 207 -7.63 -27.68 37.31
N ARG A 208 -7.37 -26.55 37.98
CA ARG A 208 -8.28 -26.05 39.01
C ARG A 208 -9.59 -25.54 38.42
N ALA A 209 -9.53 -24.80 37.31
CA ALA A 209 -10.73 -24.33 36.61
C ALA A 209 -11.63 -25.49 36.18
N GLY A 210 -11.05 -26.55 35.60
CA GLY A 210 -11.77 -27.74 35.17
C GLY A 210 -12.48 -28.46 36.32
N GLN A 211 -11.83 -28.56 37.49
CA GLN A 211 -12.46 -29.13 38.70
C GLN A 211 -13.68 -28.32 39.14
N LEU A 212 -13.53 -26.98 39.24
CA LEU A 212 -14.60 -26.10 39.68
C LEU A 212 -15.77 -26.07 38.68
N PHE A 213 -15.50 -26.05 37.37
CA PHE A 213 -16.55 -26.16 36.37
C PHE A 213 -17.24 -27.53 36.40
N ALA A 214 -16.52 -28.62 36.69
CA ALA A 214 -17.12 -29.94 36.84
C ALA A 214 -18.05 -30.03 38.06
N GLU A 215 -17.75 -29.31 39.14
CA GLU A 215 -18.64 -29.18 40.31
C GLU A 215 -19.92 -28.43 39.94
N ILE A 216 -19.80 -27.28 39.26
CA ILE A 216 -20.95 -26.51 38.77
C ILE A 216 -21.79 -27.33 37.78
N GLY A 217 -21.15 -28.10 36.90
CA GLY A 217 -21.82 -28.94 35.92
C GLY A 217 -22.62 -30.10 36.52
N ARG A 218 -22.28 -30.53 37.75
CA ARG A 218 -23.03 -31.54 38.51
C ARG A 218 -24.22 -30.97 39.28
N ASP A 219 -24.23 -29.66 39.54
CA ASP A 219 -25.33 -28.98 40.23
C ASP A 219 -26.47 -28.66 39.27
N ALA A 220 -27.55 -29.45 39.34
CA ALA A 220 -28.76 -29.26 38.52
C ALA A 220 -29.54 -27.98 38.86
N SER A 221 -29.26 -27.33 39.99
CA SER A 221 -29.88 -26.07 40.37
C SER A 221 -29.12 -24.84 39.85
N SER A 222 -27.90 -25.02 39.33
CA SER A 222 -27.09 -23.92 38.84
C SER A 222 -27.53 -23.47 37.45
N PRO A 223 -27.75 -22.16 37.22
CA PRO A 223 -28.02 -21.62 35.89
C PRO A 223 -26.83 -21.80 34.93
N TRP A 224 -25.63 -22.09 35.46
CA TRP A 224 -24.41 -22.29 34.71
C TRP A 224 -24.15 -23.75 34.34
N GLN A 225 -25.01 -24.69 34.72
CA GLN A 225 -24.76 -26.14 34.59
C GLN A 225 -24.27 -26.54 33.19
N LYS A 226 -25.04 -26.21 32.14
CA LYS A 226 -24.67 -26.55 30.75
C LYS A 226 -23.39 -25.85 30.30
N THR A 227 -23.26 -24.55 30.58
CA THR A 227 -22.07 -23.74 30.26
C THR A 227 -20.82 -24.31 30.92
N ALA A 228 -20.91 -24.69 32.19
CA ALA A 228 -19.79 -25.24 32.95
C ALA A 228 -19.32 -26.58 32.37
N ARG A 229 -20.26 -27.46 31.96
CA ARG A 229 -19.92 -28.72 31.28
C ARG A 229 -19.19 -28.49 29.95
N TYR A 230 -19.57 -27.47 29.19
CA TYR A 230 -18.80 -27.03 28.02
C TYR A 230 -17.42 -26.49 28.40
N LEU A 231 -17.33 -25.69 29.47
CA LEU A 231 -16.07 -25.11 29.93
C LEU A 231 -15.07 -26.16 30.46
N VAL A 232 -15.55 -27.29 31.00
CA VAL A 232 -14.68 -28.45 31.30
C VAL A 232 -13.95 -28.92 30.05
N ALA A 233 -14.64 -29.05 28.91
CA ALA A 233 -14.00 -29.44 27.65
C ALA A 233 -13.00 -28.37 27.16
N ARG A 234 -13.31 -27.07 27.31
CA ARG A 234 -12.34 -25.99 27.03
C ARG A 234 -11.10 -26.09 27.92
N CYS A 235 -11.25 -26.31 29.22
CA CYS A 235 -10.13 -26.50 30.15
C CYS A 235 -9.24 -27.66 29.72
N ALA A 236 -9.82 -28.81 29.39
CA ALA A 236 -9.07 -29.99 28.95
C ALA A 236 -8.27 -29.72 27.66
N VAL A 237 -8.88 -29.04 26.69
CA VAL A 237 -8.20 -28.65 25.44
C VAL A 237 -7.05 -27.69 25.72
N HIS A 238 -7.23 -26.66 26.55
CA HIS A 238 -6.16 -25.70 26.83
C HIS A 238 -5.01 -26.36 27.61
N ALA A 239 -5.31 -27.23 28.59
CA ALA A 239 -4.28 -28.02 29.27
C ALA A 239 -3.48 -28.90 28.30
N ALA A 240 -4.16 -29.52 27.32
CA ALA A 240 -3.49 -30.32 26.29
C ALA A 240 -2.61 -29.48 25.35
N ILE A 241 -2.99 -28.22 25.07
CA ILE A 241 -2.18 -27.28 24.27
C ILE A 241 -0.91 -26.86 25.02
N GLU A 242 -1.01 -26.64 26.33
CA GLU A 242 0.11 -26.23 27.18
C GLU A 242 1.21 -27.26 27.21
N ASP A 243 0.84 -28.47 27.65
CA ASP A 243 1.78 -29.51 28.08
C ASP A 243 1.96 -30.60 27.03
N LYS A 244 1.02 -30.74 26.09
CA LYS A 244 1.08 -31.67 24.95
C LYS A 244 1.33 -33.13 25.32
N THR A 245 0.97 -33.56 26.53
CA THR A 245 1.15 -34.97 26.93
C THR A 245 0.11 -35.87 26.25
N PRO A 246 0.45 -37.13 25.90
CA PRO A 246 -0.51 -38.06 25.27
C PRO A 246 -1.79 -38.25 26.08
N LYS A 247 -1.68 -38.24 27.41
CA LYS A 247 -2.83 -38.35 28.32
C LYS A 247 -3.75 -37.14 28.22
N LEU A 248 -3.21 -35.92 28.32
CA LEU A 248 -4.04 -34.70 28.25
C LEU A 248 -4.71 -34.55 26.88
N ILE A 249 -4.03 -34.94 25.80
CA ILE A 249 -4.63 -34.96 24.46
C ILE A 249 -5.79 -35.96 24.39
N ALA A 250 -5.64 -37.16 24.95
CA ALA A 250 -6.71 -38.15 25.00
C ALA A 250 -7.89 -37.69 25.87
N ASP A 251 -7.62 -37.10 27.04
CA ASP A 251 -8.64 -36.55 27.95
C ASP A 251 -9.41 -35.40 27.27
N ALA A 252 -8.71 -34.53 26.54
CA ALA A 252 -9.32 -33.45 25.76
C ALA A 252 -10.22 -33.99 24.64
N GLN A 253 -9.76 -35.01 23.90
CA GLN A 253 -10.56 -35.65 22.85
C GLN A 253 -11.83 -36.28 23.43
N GLN A 254 -11.73 -37.00 24.56
CA GLN A 254 -12.88 -37.58 25.23
C GLN A 254 -13.89 -36.52 25.67
N ALA A 255 -13.42 -35.38 26.19
CA ALA A 255 -14.29 -34.27 26.59
C ALA A 255 -15.00 -33.63 25.38
N ILE A 256 -14.34 -33.53 24.23
CA ILE A 256 -14.93 -33.06 22.97
C ILE A 256 -16.01 -34.04 22.47
N ASP A 257 -15.72 -35.33 22.49
CA ASP A 257 -16.67 -36.37 22.03
C ASP A 257 -17.93 -36.40 22.90
N ALA A 258 -17.77 -36.23 24.21
CA ALA A 258 -18.89 -36.08 25.14
C ALA A 258 -19.73 -34.82 24.82
N LEU A 259 -19.09 -33.70 24.49
CA LEU A 259 -19.80 -32.48 24.07
C LEU A 259 -20.59 -32.67 22.78
N ALA A 260 -20.05 -33.44 21.82
CA ALA A 260 -20.70 -33.70 20.55
C ALA A 260 -21.93 -34.63 20.68
N THR A 261 -21.85 -35.62 21.58
CA THR A 261 -22.82 -36.71 21.67
C THR A 261 -23.88 -36.53 22.74
N ASP A 262 -23.63 -35.74 23.79
CA ASP A 262 -24.60 -35.58 24.88
C ASP A 262 -25.86 -34.81 24.43
N PRO A 263 -27.07 -35.39 24.55
CA PRO A 263 -28.32 -34.72 24.20
C PRO A 263 -28.60 -33.45 25.02
N GLN A 264 -28.14 -33.37 26.27
CA GLN A 264 -28.35 -32.23 27.16
C GLN A 264 -27.47 -31.02 26.79
N LEU A 265 -26.43 -31.23 25.98
CA LEU A 265 -25.51 -30.19 25.51
C LEU A 265 -25.75 -29.82 24.05
N ALA A 266 -26.96 -30.05 23.54
CA ALA A 266 -27.33 -29.71 22.15
C ALA A 266 -26.98 -28.27 21.77
N ASP A 267 -27.14 -27.31 22.70
CA ASP A 267 -26.82 -25.88 22.51
C ASP A 267 -25.32 -25.63 22.24
N TYR A 268 -24.44 -26.54 22.66
CA TYR A 268 -22.98 -26.47 22.52
C TYR A 268 -22.41 -27.46 21.51
N ARG A 269 -23.24 -28.27 20.84
CA ARG A 269 -22.78 -29.28 19.88
C ARG A 269 -21.94 -28.68 18.74
N ALA A 270 -22.25 -27.45 18.34
CA ALA A 270 -21.50 -26.71 17.32
C ALA A 270 -20.10 -26.25 17.78
N GLU A 271 -19.81 -26.27 19.09
CA GLU A 271 -18.50 -25.91 19.64
C GLU A 271 -17.51 -27.08 19.60
N ALA A 272 -17.99 -28.33 19.64
CA ALA A 272 -17.16 -29.53 19.57
C ALA A 272 -16.19 -29.56 18.37
N PRO A 273 -16.63 -29.33 17.10
CA PRO A 273 -15.69 -29.28 15.98
C PRO A 273 -14.68 -28.13 16.05
N LYS A 274 -15.02 -27.00 16.70
CA LYS A 274 -14.08 -25.88 16.90
C LYS A 274 -12.98 -26.26 17.90
N LEU A 275 -13.35 -26.89 19.01
CA LEU A 275 -12.41 -27.42 20.00
C LEU A 275 -11.53 -28.54 19.42
N ALA A 276 -12.10 -29.41 18.60
CA ALA A 276 -11.33 -30.44 17.89
C ALA A 276 -10.30 -29.83 16.92
N SER A 277 -10.69 -28.78 16.16
CA SER A 277 -9.77 -28.07 15.27
C SER A 277 -8.62 -27.42 16.05
N LEU A 278 -8.94 -26.78 17.18
CA LEU A 278 -7.96 -26.14 18.05
C LEU A 278 -6.96 -27.16 18.64
N LEU A 279 -7.46 -28.28 19.19
CA LEU A 279 -6.62 -29.36 19.71
C LEU A 279 -5.71 -29.94 18.61
N ALA A 280 -6.28 -30.20 17.42
CA ALA A 280 -5.54 -30.74 16.29
C ALA A 280 -4.41 -29.80 15.83
N PHE A 281 -4.68 -28.50 15.76
CA PHE A 281 -3.69 -27.50 15.41
C PHE A 281 -2.48 -27.58 16.35
N ALA A 282 -2.70 -27.58 17.66
CA ALA A 282 -1.62 -27.53 18.63
C ALA A 282 -0.89 -28.86 18.84
N ALA A 283 -1.63 -29.98 18.85
CA ALA A 283 -1.10 -31.30 19.20
C ALA A 283 -0.48 -32.03 18.01
N ARG A 284 -0.94 -31.76 16.78
CA ARG A 284 -0.51 -32.47 15.56
C ARG A 284 -0.36 -31.52 14.36
N PRO A 285 0.46 -30.46 14.48
CA PRO A 285 0.52 -29.36 13.52
C PRO A 285 0.81 -29.80 12.07
N GLN A 286 1.77 -30.71 11.85
CA GLN A 286 2.11 -31.19 10.50
C GLN A 286 0.98 -32.01 9.86
N ALA A 287 0.38 -32.94 10.63
CA ALA A 287 -0.76 -33.71 10.15
C ALA A 287 -1.96 -32.81 9.88
N ARG A 288 -2.18 -31.79 10.72
CA ARG A 288 -3.25 -30.82 10.55
C ARG A 288 -3.04 -29.95 9.32
N ALA A 289 -1.82 -29.50 9.02
CA ALA A 289 -1.52 -28.76 7.80
C ALA A 289 -1.87 -29.57 6.54
N ARG A 290 -1.52 -30.86 6.49
CA ARG A 290 -1.87 -31.78 5.39
C ARG A 290 -3.37 -32.07 5.28
N GLU A 291 -4.09 -32.08 6.39
CA GLU A 291 -5.57 -32.17 6.37
C GLU A 291 -6.19 -30.91 5.77
N LEU A 292 -5.72 -29.74 6.21
CA LEU A 292 -6.22 -28.46 5.72
C LEU A 292 -5.87 -28.24 4.24
N GLU A 293 -4.67 -28.59 3.78
CA GLU A 293 -4.33 -28.54 2.37
C GLU A 293 -5.29 -29.41 1.54
N ARG A 294 -5.54 -30.65 1.96
CA ARG A 294 -6.50 -31.53 1.26
C ARG A 294 -7.89 -30.92 1.20
N ALA A 295 -8.38 -30.28 2.27
CA ALA A 295 -9.66 -29.59 2.29
C ALA A 295 -9.67 -28.35 1.37
N LEU A 296 -8.60 -27.56 1.39
CA LEU A 296 -8.42 -26.37 0.57
C LEU A 296 -8.26 -26.69 -0.93
N LEU A 297 -7.84 -27.90 -1.28
CA LEU A 297 -7.68 -28.39 -2.67
C LEU A 297 -8.78 -29.36 -3.12
N ALA A 298 -9.71 -29.76 -2.25
CA ALA A 298 -10.84 -30.63 -2.59
C ALA A 298 -11.78 -29.99 -3.63
N ALA A 299 -12.53 -30.80 -4.39
CA ALA A 299 -13.50 -30.29 -5.36
C ALA A 299 -14.54 -29.37 -4.70
N GLU A 300 -15.11 -29.82 -3.57
CA GLU A 300 -15.98 -29.03 -2.70
C GLU A 300 -15.16 -28.37 -1.59
N LEU A 301 -15.26 -27.04 -1.48
CA LEU A 301 -14.53 -26.27 -0.48
C LEU A 301 -15.26 -26.27 0.87
N PRO A 302 -14.52 -26.18 1.98
CA PRO A 302 -15.10 -26.11 3.32
C PRO A 302 -16.01 -24.90 3.50
N ALA A 303 -17.08 -25.05 4.30
CA ALA A 303 -18.00 -23.96 4.62
C ALA A 303 -17.32 -22.82 5.39
N ALA A 304 -16.27 -23.13 6.16
CA ALA A 304 -15.47 -22.18 6.94
C ALA A 304 -14.15 -21.79 6.24
N LEU A 305 -14.17 -21.68 4.90
CA LEU A 305 -12.99 -21.49 4.05
C LEU A 305 -11.99 -20.43 4.54
N PRO A 306 -12.38 -19.19 4.94
CA PRO A 306 -11.41 -18.21 5.42
C PRO A 306 -10.69 -18.61 6.71
N PHE A 307 -11.37 -19.35 7.60
CA PHE A 307 -10.79 -19.82 8.85
C PHE A 307 -9.83 -20.97 8.61
N GLU A 308 -10.19 -21.92 7.76
CA GLU A 308 -9.31 -23.04 7.40
C GLU A 308 -8.05 -22.58 6.68
N LEU A 309 -8.17 -21.60 5.77
CA LEU A 309 -7.00 -20.99 5.13
C LEU A 309 -6.12 -20.25 6.14
N ARG A 310 -6.70 -19.45 7.05
CA ARG A 310 -5.92 -18.77 8.10
C ARG A 310 -5.16 -19.78 8.95
N ASP A 311 -5.84 -20.81 9.42
CA ASP A 311 -5.24 -21.83 10.29
C ASP A 311 -4.13 -22.59 9.54
N PHE A 312 -4.33 -22.89 8.26
CA PHE A 312 -3.30 -23.47 7.40
C PHE A 312 -2.06 -22.58 7.29
N LEU A 313 -2.25 -21.29 7.01
CA LEU A 313 -1.15 -20.32 6.88
C LEU A 313 -0.38 -20.17 8.19
N LEU A 314 -1.05 -20.17 9.35
CA LEU A 314 -0.39 -20.11 10.64
C LEU A 314 0.47 -21.36 10.92
N LEU A 315 0.05 -22.55 10.50
CA LEU A 315 0.83 -23.78 10.64
C LEU A 315 2.06 -23.80 9.74
N GLU A 316 1.94 -23.32 8.50
CA GLU A 316 3.00 -23.39 7.49
C GLU A 316 4.00 -22.22 7.55
N ARG A 317 3.69 -21.12 8.24
CA ARG A 317 4.59 -19.96 8.43
C ARG A 317 5.85 -20.23 9.26
N THR A 318 6.00 -21.43 9.81
CA THR A 318 7.19 -21.86 10.57
C THR A 318 8.43 -22.14 9.71
N GLY A 319 8.31 -22.07 8.37
CA GLY A 319 9.40 -22.31 7.41
C GLY A 319 9.68 -23.79 7.13
N ALA A 320 8.95 -24.71 7.76
CA ALA A 320 9.14 -26.16 7.62
C ALA A 320 8.56 -26.77 6.33
N ARG A 321 7.85 -25.98 5.49
CA ARG A 321 7.34 -26.35 4.15
C ARG A 321 6.74 -27.77 4.08
N ASN A 322 5.81 -28.11 4.99
CA ASN A 322 5.33 -29.49 5.16
C ASN A 322 4.34 -29.95 4.07
N THR A 323 3.86 -29.00 3.27
CA THR A 323 2.81 -29.17 2.25
C THR A 323 3.22 -28.47 0.95
N ASP A 324 2.64 -28.88 -0.18
CA ASP A 324 2.98 -28.29 -1.49
C ASP A 324 2.43 -26.87 -1.61
N LEU A 325 1.20 -26.63 -1.16
CA LEU A 325 0.60 -25.31 -1.09
C LEU A 325 1.37 -24.39 -0.14
N GLY A 326 1.84 -24.91 0.99
CA GLY A 326 2.62 -24.14 1.97
C GLY A 326 3.98 -23.76 1.41
N ALA A 327 4.67 -24.71 0.76
CA ALA A 327 5.91 -24.45 0.03
C ALA A 327 5.70 -23.43 -1.09
N TRP A 328 4.64 -23.57 -1.89
CA TRP A 328 4.30 -22.64 -2.97
C TRP A 328 4.14 -21.20 -2.47
N ILE A 329 3.39 -21.00 -1.38
CA ILE A 329 3.18 -19.67 -0.79
C ILE A 329 4.50 -19.13 -0.25
N TYR A 330 5.25 -19.93 0.51
CA TYR A 330 6.52 -19.53 1.11
C TYR A 330 7.58 -19.18 0.07
N ASP A 331 7.80 -20.04 -0.92
CA ASP A 331 8.85 -19.90 -1.93
C ASP A 331 8.61 -18.70 -2.84
N ILE A 332 7.36 -18.27 -3.01
CA ILE A 332 7.02 -17.05 -3.73
C ILE A 332 7.16 -15.82 -2.82
N ASP A 333 6.57 -15.86 -1.63
CA ASP A 333 6.55 -14.74 -0.67
C ASP A 333 7.98 -14.28 -0.27
N VAL A 334 8.93 -15.22 -0.16
CA VAL A 334 10.32 -14.93 0.19
C VAL A 334 11.01 -13.99 -0.82
N LEU A 335 10.53 -13.92 -2.07
CA LEU A 335 11.06 -13.01 -3.09
C LEU A 335 10.78 -11.53 -2.78
N THR A 336 9.93 -11.23 -1.79
CA THR A 336 9.50 -9.86 -1.48
C THR A 336 9.96 -9.34 -0.13
N THR A 337 10.37 -10.23 0.77
CA THR A 337 10.53 -9.86 2.18
C THR A 337 11.98 -9.51 2.48
N SER A 338 12.21 -8.20 2.68
CA SER A 338 13.47 -7.68 3.17
C SER A 338 13.86 -8.38 4.48
N GLY A 339 15.12 -8.84 4.58
CA GLY A 339 15.64 -9.61 5.72
C GLY A 339 15.54 -11.14 5.58
N ARG A 340 15.02 -11.65 4.46
CA ARG A 340 15.02 -13.09 4.11
C ARG A 340 15.81 -13.40 2.84
N GLU A 341 16.74 -12.53 2.44
CA GLU A 341 17.54 -12.69 1.24
C GLU A 341 18.36 -14.00 1.28
N GLN A 342 18.81 -14.42 2.46
CA GLN A 342 19.49 -15.70 2.66
C GLN A 342 18.62 -16.93 2.32
N ASP A 343 17.30 -16.82 2.41
CA ASP A 343 16.36 -17.93 2.20
C ASP A 343 16.01 -18.11 0.71
N VAL A 344 16.27 -17.10 -0.14
CA VAL A 344 15.92 -17.09 -1.57
C VAL A 344 16.61 -18.24 -2.32
N ALA A 345 17.87 -18.53 -2.00
CA ALA A 345 18.61 -19.63 -2.64
C ALA A 345 17.97 -21.00 -2.33
N ALA A 346 17.53 -21.20 -1.08
CA ALA A 346 16.86 -22.44 -0.67
C ALA A 346 15.45 -22.56 -1.27
N ALA A 347 14.71 -21.46 -1.37
CA ALA A 347 13.42 -21.43 -2.07
C ALA A 347 13.56 -21.71 -3.58
N LYS A 348 14.57 -21.14 -4.23
CA LYS A 348 14.89 -21.44 -5.64
C LYS A 348 15.17 -22.92 -5.86
N ALA A 349 16.01 -23.52 -4.99
CA ALA A 349 16.33 -24.94 -5.09
C ALA A 349 15.10 -25.84 -4.93
N ASP A 350 14.22 -25.54 -3.97
CA ASP A 350 12.99 -26.29 -3.72
C ASP A 350 11.99 -26.16 -4.89
N ALA A 351 11.72 -24.93 -5.35
CA ALA A 351 10.85 -24.67 -6.49
C ALA A 351 11.31 -25.42 -7.76
N LEU A 352 12.63 -25.45 -8.03
CA LEU A 352 13.19 -26.19 -9.17
C LEU A 352 13.10 -27.70 -8.97
N SER A 353 13.37 -28.23 -7.77
CA SER A 353 13.22 -29.67 -7.49
C SER A 353 11.79 -30.12 -7.72
N ARG A 354 10.82 -29.40 -7.14
CA ARG A 354 9.39 -29.70 -7.25
C ARG A 354 8.88 -29.59 -8.67
N TRP A 355 9.35 -28.62 -9.44
CA TRP A 355 9.02 -28.53 -10.86
C TRP A 355 9.56 -29.72 -11.65
N ARG A 356 10.82 -30.13 -11.42
CA ARG A 356 11.42 -31.29 -12.10
C ARG A 356 10.70 -32.59 -11.78
N GLU A 357 10.26 -32.77 -10.53
CA GLU A 357 9.54 -33.95 -10.04
C GLU A 357 8.08 -33.99 -10.49
N GLN A 358 7.32 -32.91 -10.29
CA GLN A 358 5.88 -32.90 -10.48
C GLN A 358 5.45 -32.50 -11.89
N ARG A 359 6.27 -31.69 -12.59
CA ARG A 359 6.00 -31.19 -13.94
C ARG A 359 4.62 -30.54 -14.12
N ASN A 360 4.08 -29.94 -13.05
CA ASN A 360 2.78 -29.28 -13.07
C ASN A 360 2.91 -27.76 -13.27
N LEU A 361 1.76 -27.13 -13.54
CA LEU A 361 1.68 -25.72 -13.89
C LEU A 361 2.11 -24.78 -12.74
N PRO A 362 1.69 -24.97 -11.47
CA PRO A 362 2.17 -24.14 -10.37
C PRO A 362 3.70 -24.15 -10.27
N TRP A 363 4.34 -25.32 -10.18
CA TRP A 363 5.79 -25.36 -9.97
C TRP A 363 6.58 -24.84 -11.18
N LEU A 364 6.06 -24.94 -12.42
CA LEU A 364 6.66 -24.26 -13.57
C LEU A 364 6.64 -22.72 -13.40
N VAL A 365 5.55 -22.16 -12.86
CA VAL A 365 5.47 -20.73 -12.55
C VAL A 365 6.50 -20.36 -11.47
N ALA A 366 6.55 -21.08 -10.35
CA ALA A 366 7.52 -20.80 -9.27
C ALA A 366 8.96 -20.90 -9.78
N ALA A 367 9.29 -21.93 -10.56
CA ALA A 367 10.61 -22.08 -11.17
C ALA A 367 10.97 -20.86 -12.03
N LEU A 368 10.09 -20.41 -12.92
CA LEU A 368 10.34 -19.25 -13.78
C LEU A 368 10.44 -17.93 -13.03
N MET A 369 9.75 -17.79 -11.89
CA MET A 369 9.90 -16.64 -10.99
C MET A 369 11.31 -16.56 -10.41
N HIS A 370 11.89 -17.71 -10.02
CA HIS A 370 13.20 -17.82 -9.37
C HIS A 370 14.40 -17.86 -10.32
N LEU A 371 14.21 -18.30 -11.56
CA LEU A 371 15.31 -18.42 -12.53
C LEU A 371 15.92 -17.05 -12.87
N SER A 372 17.20 -17.05 -13.17
CA SER A 372 17.97 -15.92 -13.68
C SER A 372 18.64 -16.32 -15.00
N PRO A 373 18.96 -15.34 -15.87
CA PRO A 373 19.71 -15.62 -17.09
C PRO A 373 21.02 -16.36 -16.77
N GLY A 374 21.29 -17.45 -17.51
CA GLY A 374 22.48 -18.29 -17.30
C GLY A 374 22.31 -19.47 -16.35
N ASP A 375 21.19 -19.61 -15.64
CA ASP A 375 20.92 -20.84 -14.88
C ASP A 375 20.72 -22.05 -15.82
N GLU A 376 21.14 -23.23 -15.37
CA GLU A 376 21.10 -24.48 -16.17
C GLU A 376 19.68 -24.85 -16.64
N ASP A 377 18.65 -24.60 -15.84
CA ASP A 377 17.27 -24.95 -16.16
C ASP A 377 16.56 -23.96 -17.09
N VAL A 378 17.15 -22.82 -17.45
CA VAL A 378 16.48 -21.76 -18.23
C VAL A 378 15.94 -22.30 -19.54
N ALA A 379 16.77 -23.02 -20.31
CA ALA A 379 16.35 -23.56 -21.60
C ALA A 379 15.15 -24.51 -21.47
N ALA A 380 15.16 -25.39 -20.46
CA ALA A 380 14.08 -26.33 -20.22
C ALA A 380 12.79 -25.64 -19.75
N ALA A 381 12.90 -24.64 -18.87
CA ALA A 381 11.76 -23.89 -18.34
C ALA A 381 11.12 -23.01 -19.43
N VAL A 382 11.94 -22.36 -20.26
CA VAL A 382 11.49 -21.61 -21.44
C VAL A 382 10.74 -22.52 -22.41
N ALA A 383 11.29 -23.69 -22.74
CA ALA A 383 10.62 -24.65 -23.62
C ALA A 383 9.28 -25.14 -23.04
N ALA A 384 9.26 -25.52 -21.75
CA ALA A 384 8.04 -25.95 -21.07
C ALA A 384 6.97 -24.85 -21.07
N SER A 385 7.35 -23.60 -20.83
CA SER A 385 6.43 -22.47 -20.82
C SER A 385 5.81 -22.16 -22.18
N ARG A 386 6.49 -22.48 -23.29
CA ARG A 386 5.98 -22.29 -24.66
C ARG A 386 4.93 -23.33 -25.04
N ALA A 387 4.98 -24.51 -24.43
CA ALA A 387 4.00 -25.56 -24.65
C ALA A 387 2.65 -25.25 -23.98
N ILE A 388 2.58 -24.25 -23.10
CA ILE A 388 1.35 -23.85 -22.43
C ILE A 388 0.50 -22.97 -23.34
N GLU A 389 -0.75 -23.39 -23.57
CA GLU A 389 -1.70 -22.68 -24.42
C GLU A 389 -2.08 -21.28 -23.88
N ALA A 390 -2.43 -20.36 -24.79
CA ALA A 390 -2.86 -19.00 -24.45
C ALA A 390 -4.16 -18.91 -23.62
N GLY A 391 -4.91 -20.01 -23.49
CA GLY A 391 -6.08 -20.12 -22.62
C GLY A 391 -5.76 -20.47 -21.16
N SER A 392 -4.53 -20.86 -20.86
CA SER A 392 -4.11 -21.22 -19.51
C SER A 392 -4.22 -20.03 -18.55
N PRO A 393 -4.68 -20.23 -17.29
CA PRO A 393 -4.74 -19.18 -16.29
C PRO A 393 -3.36 -18.58 -15.96
N ALA A 394 -2.27 -19.31 -16.20
CA ALA A 394 -0.90 -18.87 -15.94
C ALA A 394 -0.17 -18.29 -17.16
N TYR A 395 -0.82 -18.25 -18.34
CA TYR A 395 -0.14 -17.93 -19.60
C TYR A 395 0.67 -16.63 -19.56
N TYR A 396 0.08 -15.55 -19.03
CA TYR A 396 0.75 -14.25 -18.98
C TYR A 396 1.91 -14.21 -17.98
N THR A 397 1.78 -14.88 -16.83
CA THR A 397 2.90 -15.05 -15.88
C THR A 397 4.08 -15.79 -16.53
N LEU A 398 3.79 -16.89 -17.22
CA LEU A 398 4.81 -17.68 -17.92
C LEU A 398 5.49 -16.88 -19.04
N ALA A 399 4.70 -16.19 -19.86
CA ALA A 399 5.22 -15.33 -20.93
C ALA A 399 6.10 -14.20 -20.36
N TRP A 400 5.65 -13.54 -19.30
CA TRP A 400 6.41 -12.49 -18.61
C TRP A 400 7.81 -12.98 -18.19
N HIS A 401 7.89 -14.07 -17.43
CA HIS A 401 9.18 -14.56 -16.95
C HIS A 401 10.04 -15.16 -18.07
N ARG A 402 9.44 -15.82 -19.07
CA ARG A 402 10.15 -16.27 -20.27
C ARG A 402 10.80 -15.10 -21.01
N LEU A 403 10.05 -14.03 -21.27
CA LEU A 403 10.54 -12.84 -21.97
C LEU A 403 11.70 -12.18 -21.21
N ARG A 404 11.59 -12.06 -19.88
CA ARG A 404 12.70 -11.60 -19.03
C ARG A 404 13.97 -12.44 -19.24
N LEU A 405 13.84 -13.77 -19.25
CA LEU A 405 14.98 -14.68 -19.43
C LEU A 405 15.58 -14.57 -20.84
N LEU A 406 14.74 -14.52 -21.89
CA LEU A 406 15.20 -14.34 -23.28
C LEU A 406 15.99 -13.04 -23.46
N ILE A 407 15.48 -11.93 -22.90
CA ILE A 407 16.16 -10.63 -22.91
C ILE A 407 17.52 -10.73 -22.21
N GLY A 408 17.58 -11.37 -21.04
CA GLY A 408 18.82 -11.55 -20.28
C GLY A 408 19.83 -12.50 -20.95
N GLU A 409 19.37 -13.48 -21.73
CA GLU A 409 20.21 -14.35 -22.57
C GLU A 409 20.58 -13.71 -23.94
N ASN A 410 20.34 -12.41 -24.11
CA ASN A 410 20.61 -11.65 -25.34
C ASN A 410 19.81 -12.15 -26.58
N LYS A 411 18.69 -12.85 -26.39
CA LYS A 411 17.78 -13.31 -27.45
C LYS A 411 16.71 -12.26 -27.76
N GLN A 412 17.15 -11.05 -28.09
CA GLN A 412 16.28 -9.88 -28.19
C GLN A 412 15.27 -9.96 -29.35
N GLU A 413 15.67 -10.47 -30.53
CA GLU A 413 14.74 -10.59 -31.67
C GLU A 413 13.61 -11.58 -31.39
N GLU A 414 13.93 -12.68 -30.71
CA GLU A 414 12.94 -13.67 -30.30
C GLU A 414 11.96 -13.08 -29.29
N ALA A 415 12.46 -12.33 -28.30
CA ALA A 415 11.63 -11.61 -27.35
C ALA A 415 10.74 -10.55 -28.02
N ARG A 416 11.26 -9.79 -29.00
CA ARG A 416 10.46 -8.80 -29.76
C ARG A 416 9.32 -9.47 -30.52
N ALA A 417 9.60 -10.54 -31.26
CA ALA A 417 8.58 -11.24 -32.04
C ALA A 417 7.44 -11.77 -31.15
N GLU A 418 7.78 -12.35 -30.01
CA GLU A 418 6.80 -12.85 -29.04
C GLU A 418 6.00 -11.71 -28.39
N LEU A 419 6.66 -10.61 -28.01
CA LEU A 419 5.99 -9.42 -27.47
C LEU A 419 5.03 -8.78 -28.48
N ASP A 420 5.44 -8.64 -29.74
CA ASP A 420 4.61 -8.08 -30.80
C ASP A 420 3.38 -8.98 -31.03
N GLN A 421 3.54 -10.31 -31.03
CA GLN A 421 2.40 -11.24 -31.11
C GLN A 421 1.42 -11.11 -29.92
N ILE A 422 1.93 -10.93 -28.70
CA ILE A 422 1.09 -10.77 -27.50
C ILE A 422 0.36 -9.42 -27.52
N LEU A 423 1.06 -8.34 -27.88
CA LEU A 423 0.52 -6.96 -27.87
C LEU A 423 -0.43 -6.69 -29.04
N ASP A 424 -0.21 -7.29 -30.21
CA ASP A 424 -1.09 -7.15 -31.38
C ASP A 424 -2.24 -8.18 -31.38
N GLY A 425 -2.30 -9.06 -30.37
CA GLY A 425 -3.31 -10.09 -30.21
C GLY A 425 -4.66 -9.58 -29.69
N ARG A 426 -5.34 -10.42 -28.89
CA ARG A 426 -6.61 -10.06 -28.24
C ARG A 426 -6.39 -8.97 -27.17
N PRO A 427 -7.42 -8.18 -26.83
CA PRO A 427 -7.35 -7.24 -25.69
C PRO A 427 -6.80 -7.93 -24.44
N LEU A 428 -5.73 -7.38 -23.89
CA LEU A 428 -5.05 -7.91 -22.72
C LEU A 428 -5.74 -7.43 -21.42
N PRO A 429 -5.70 -8.21 -20.33
CA PRO A 429 -6.13 -7.73 -19.03
C PRO A 429 -5.38 -6.44 -18.62
N GLU A 430 -6.05 -5.62 -17.82
CA GLU A 430 -5.46 -4.39 -17.28
C GLU A 430 -4.18 -4.71 -16.48
N GLY A 431 -3.16 -3.86 -16.60
CA GLY A 431 -1.82 -4.11 -16.07
C GLY A 431 -0.96 -5.08 -16.88
N VAL A 432 -1.51 -6.15 -17.48
CA VAL A 432 -0.75 -7.10 -18.32
C VAL A 432 -0.20 -6.39 -19.56
N GLU A 433 -1.02 -5.60 -20.25
CA GLU A 433 -0.56 -4.82 -21.40
C GLU A 433 0.62 -3.91 -21.04
N ASN A 434 0.52 -3.19 -19.93
CA ASN A 434 1.53 -2.25 -19.48
C ASN A 434 2.84 -2.94 -19.10
N LEU A 435 2.76 -4.13 -18.49
CA LEU A 435 3.93 -4.97 -18.23
C LEU A 435 4.55 -5.50 -19.53
N MET A 436 3.77 -5.99 -20.50
CA MET A 436 4.34 -6.41 -21.79
C MET A 436 5.00 -5.23 -22.53
N ARG A 437 4.39 -4.04 -22.50
CA ARG A 437 4.96 -2.80 -23.02
C ARG A 437 6.28 -2.40 -22.35
N TYR A 438 6.44 -2.65 -21.05
CA TYR A 438 7.72 -2.45 -20.35
C TYR A 438 8.86 -3.26 -20.99
N HIS A 439 8.65 -4.55 -21.25
CA HIS A 439 9.65 -5.37 -21.94
C HIS A 439 9.87 -4.90 -23.39
N ARG A 440 8.81 -4.48 -24.09
CA ARG A 440 8.93 -4.07 -25.49
C ARG A 440 9.61 -2.71 -25.69
N MET A 441 9.42 -1.77 -24.76
CA MET A 441 10.02 -0.43 -24.80
C MET A 441 11.55 -0.49 -24.74
N LYS A 442 12.13 -1.27 -23.82
CA LYS A 442 13.59 -1.40 -23.73
C LYS A 442 14.22 -2.04 -24.97
N LEU A 443 13.44 -2.83 -25.72
CA LEU A 443 13.85 -3.46 -26.98
C LEU A 443 13.58 -2.60 -28.22
N ALA A 444 13.08 -1.37 -28.07
CA ALA A 444 12.78 -0.49 -29.19
C ALA A 444 13.99 -0.33 -30.14
N ARG A 445 13.73 -0.43 -31.44
CA ARG A 445 14.74 -0.30 -32.51
C ARG A 445 14.97 1.13 -32.96
N ASP A 446 14.02 2.01 -32.68
CA ASP A 446 14.06 3.42 -33.03
C ASP A 446 13.13 4.24 -32.13
N LEU A 447 13.08 5.55 -32.38
CA LEU A 447 12.22 6.48 -31.67
C LEU A 447 10.72 6.22 -31.87
N ASP A 448 10.33 5.69 -33.03
CA ASP A 448 8.92 5.45 -33.35
C ASP A 448 8.38 4.28 -32.51
N GLU A 449 9.14 3.20 -32.43
CA GLU A 449 8.87 2.09 -31.52
C GLU A 449 8.94 2.53 -30.06
N PHE A 450 9.93 3.35 -29.68
CA PHE A 450 10.01 3.88 -28.32
C PHE A 450 8.73 4.61 -27.94
N VAL A 451 8.25 5.56 -28.75
CA VAL A 451 7.00 6.30 -28.46
C VAL A 451 5.80 5.35 -28.42
N ARG A 452 5.72 4.38 -29.34
CA ARG A 452 4.62 3.40 -29.39
C ARG A 452 4.52 2.58 -28.11
N TYR A 453 5.64 2.09 -27.57
CA TYR A 453 5.66 1.16 -26.43
C TYR A 453 5.93 1.83 -25.08
N ALA A 454 6.43 3.07 -25.04
CA ALA A 454 6.58 3.87 -23.83
C ALA A 454 5.23 4.33 -23.26
N LEU A 455 4.22 4.50 -24.13
CA LEU A 455 2.86 4.86 -23.72
C LEU A 455 2.16 3.67 -23.06
N ARG A 456 1.70 3.88 -21.83
CA ARG A 456 0.97 2.91 -21.01
C ARG A 456 -0.37 3.47 -20.58
N ARG A 457 -1.37 2.59 -20.44
CA ARG A 457 -2.66 2.96 -19.87
C ARG A 457 -2.48 3.35 -18.41
N GLY A 458 -2.88 4.56 -18.04
CA GLY A 458 -2.88 5.03 -16.66
C GLY A 458 -4.25 4.88 -16.03
N GLU A 459 -4.32 4.22 -14.87
CA GLU A 459 -5.48 4.25 -13.98
C GLU A 459 -5.28 5.32 -12.93
N PHE A 460 -6.18 6.28 -12.90
CA PHE A 460 -6.10 7.36 -11.95
C PHE A 460 -6.79 6.98 -10.64
N VAL A 461 -6.07 7.12 -9.54
CA VAL A 461 -6.62 7.01 -8.19
C VAL A 461 -6.33 8.27 -7.39
N MET A 462 -7.24 8.60 -6.48
CA MET A 462 -7.03 9.66 -5.51
C MET A 462 -7.13 9.10 -4.10
N TYR A 463 -6.09 9.32 -3.30
CA TYR A 463 -6.13 8.97 -1.89
C TYR A 463 -6.86 10.07 -1.13
N LEU A 464 -8.02 9.73 -0.58
CA LEU A 464 -8.79 10.60 0.28
C LEU A 464 -8.61 10.15 1.73
N PRO A 465 -8.47 11.06 2.70
CA PRO A 465 -8.54 10.73 4.12
C PRO A 465 -9.88 10.07 4.44
N ASP A 466 -9.85 8.74 4.65
CA ASP A 466 -10.97 7.98 5.18
C ASP A 466 -10.74 7.74 6.69
N PRO A 467 -11.60 8.27 7.58
CA PRO A 467 -11.48 8.09 9.01
C PRO A 467 -11.62 6.63 9.48
N ARG A 468 -12.11 5.71 8.64
CA ARG A 468 -12.26 4.28 8.96
C ARG A 468 -11.03 3.45 8.57
N THR A 469 -10.32 3.79 7.50
CA THR A 469 -9.23 2.96 6.94
C THR A 469 -7.84 3.58 7.01
N LYS A 470 -7.69 4.83 7.49
CA LYS A 470 -6.42 5.59 7.45
C LYS A 470 -5.91 5.77 6.02
N LEU A 471 -6.68 6.52 5.21
CA LEU A 471 -6.58 6.74 3.75
C LEU A 471 -7.26 5.62 2.93
N GLY A 472 -8.03 6.02 1.91
CA GLY A 472 -8.69 5.13 0.95
C GLY A 472 -8.49 5.64 -0.47
N ALA A 473 -8.06 4.77 -1.38
CA ALA A 473 -7.93 5.10 -2.80
C ALA A 473 -9.32 5.08 -3.46
N THR A 474 -9.70 6.18 -4.12
CA THR A 474 -10.96 6.30 -4.86
C THR A 474 -10.66 6.50 -6.35
N ALA A 475 -11.27 5.67 -7.21
CA ALA A 475 -11.20 5.84 -8.66
C ALA A 475 -12.03 7.05 -9.12
N LEU A 476 -11.63 7.69 -10.23
CA LEU A 476 -12.40 8.78 -10.84
C LEU A 476 -13.64 8.26 -11.59
N PRO A 477 -14.69 9.11 -11.76
CA PRO A 477 -14.78 10.51 -11.31
C PRO A 477 -15.09 10.62 -9.81
N LEU A 478 -14.42 11.53 -9.11
CA LEU A 478 -14.76 11.85 -7.73
C LEU A 478 -16.18 12.42 -7.66
N ARG A 479 -16.96 11.99 -6.66
CA ARG A 479 -18.15 12.73 -6.27
C ARG A 479 -17.72 14.04 -5.60
N SER A 480 -18.31 15.16 -5.98
CA SER A 480 -18.09 16.45 -5.31
C SER A 480 -18.39 16.32 -3.82
N THR A 481 -17.36 16.35 -2.97
CA THR A 481 -17.54 16.34 -1.52
C THR A 481 -17.40 17.74 -0.96
N THR A 482 -18.43 18.25 -0.31
CA THR A 482 -18.43 19.56 0.39
C THR A 482 -17.59 19.58 1.67
N SER A 483 -16.95 18.46 2.04
CA SER A 483 -16.33 18.25 3.36
C SER A 483 -14.83 18.56 3.42
N PHE A 484 -14.18 18.93 2.32
CA PHE A 484 -12.78 19.34 2.30
C PHE A 484 -12.64 20.83 1.95
N PRO A 485 -11.64 21.54 2.50
CA PRO A 485 -11.42 22.97 2.22
C PRO A 485 -10.99 23.28 0.77
N TYR A 486 -10.79 22.25 -0.06
CA TYR A 486 -10.39 22.36 -1.46
C TYR A 486 -11.29 21.49 -2.36
N ASP A 487 -11.92 22.10 -3.37
CA ASP A 487 -12.62 21.37 -4.42
C ASP A 487 -11.61 20.82 -5.45
N PHE A 488 -11.15 19.59 -5.23
CA PHE A 488 -10.25 18.89 -6.14
C PHE A 488 -10.84 18.74 -7.55
N GLY A 489 -12.16 18.63 -7.70
CA GLY A 489 -12.83 18.57 -9.00
C GLY A 489 -12.63 19.86 -9.80
N ALA A 490 -12.78 21.02 -9.16
CA ALA A 490 -12.49 22.31 -9.78
C ALA A 490 -11.00 22.47 -10.15
N MET A 491 -10.09 21.96 -9.31
CA MET A 491 -8.64 22.04 -9.57
C MET A 491 -8.16 21.16 -10.73
N LEU A 492 -8.81 20.02 -10.95
CA LEU A 492 -8.46 19.05 -12.00
C LEU A 492 -9.21 19.26 -13.31
N LYS A 493 -10.19 20.19 -13.36
CA LYS A 493 -11.07 20.42 -14.52
C LYS A 493 -10.32 20.67 -15.84
N TRP A 494 -9.11 21.19 -15.79
CA TRP A 494 -8.28 21.44 -16.98
C TRP A 494 -7.64 20.16 -17.55
N ARG A 495 -7.45 19.12 -16.74
CA ARG A 495 -6.93 17.81 -17.13
C ARG A 495 -8.05 16.93 -17.69
N THR A 496 -8.65 17.36 -18.80
CA THR A 496 -9.81 16.68 -19.39
C THR A 496 -9.55 15.21 -19.73
N GLU A 497 -8.30 14.85 -19.99
CA GLU A 497 -7.89 13.47 -20.27
C GLU A 497 -8.07 12.52 -19.08
N LEU A 498 -8.06 13.03 -17.84
CA LEU A 498 -8.34 12.23 -16.64
C LEU A 498 -9.74 11.64 -16.61
N PHE A 499 -10.64 12.23 -17.39
CA PHE A 499 -12.03 11.84 -17.50
C PHE A 499 -12.32 11.07 -18.80
N GLN A 500 -11.29 10.81 -19.61
CA GLN A 500 -11.40 10.00 -20.83
C GLN A 500 -11.16 8.52 -20.51
N PRO A 501 -11.75 7.59 -21.27
CA PRO A 501 -11.42 6.18 -21.16
C PRO A 501 -9.97 5.93 -21.63
N ASN A 502 -9.23 5.11 -20.88
CA ASN A 502 -7.89 4.62 -21.22
C ASN A 502 -6.84 5.72 -21.51
N PRO A 503 -6.66 6.73 -20.64
CA PRO A 503 -5.66 7.76 -20.89
C PRO A 503 -4.25 7.15 -20.86
N GLN A 504 -3.38 7.62 -21.75
CA GLN A 504 -2.03 7.09 -21.92
C GLN A 504 -0.98 8.05 -21.36
N TYR A 505 -0.01 7.49 -20.65
CA TYR A 505 1.10 8.21 -20.03
C TYR A 505 2.42 7.44 -20.15
N PHE A 506 3.52 8.13 -19.89
CA PHE A 506 4.81 7.49 -19.64
C PHE A 506 4.91 7.09 -18.16
N ASP A 507 5.32 5.84 -17.94
CA ASP A 507 5.69 5.34 -16.61
C ASP A 507 7.16 5.68 -16.31
N THR A 508 7.63 5.31 -15.11
CA THR A 508 8.93 5.68 -14.55
C THR A 508 10.11 5.33 -15.45
N ASP A 509 10.03 4.28 -16.26
CA ASP A 509 11.12 3.87 -17.17
C ASP A 509 11.20 4.76 -18.40
N ALA A 510 10.06 5.07 -19.01
CA ALA A 510 10.01 5.99 -20.14
C ALA A 510 10.42 7.41 -19.69
N THR A 511 10.04 7.82 -18.48
CA THR A 511 10.45 9.12 -17.93
C THR A 511 11.94 9.15 -17.60
N ALA A 512 12.48 8.07 -17.04
CA ALA A 512 13.91 7.93 -16.80
C ALA A 512 14.71 7.91 -18.13
N ALA A 513 14.19 7.20 -19.14
CA ALA A 513 14.77 7.18 -20.48
C ALA A 513 14.92 8.61 -21.04
N MET A 514 13.82 9.38 -20.99
CA MET A 514 13.78 10.76 -21.46
C MET A 514 14.68 11.70 -20.64
N SER A 515 14.66 11.59 -19.31
CA SER A 515 15.34 12.57 -18.43
C SER A 515 16.85 12.35 -18.30
N PHE A 516 17.31 11.10 -18.40
CA PHE A 516 18.67 10.72 -17.99
C PHE A 516 19.55 10.10 -19.08
N VAL A 517 18.98 9.36 -20.03
CA VAL A 517 19.80 8.61 -21.02
C VAL A 517 19.54 9.01 -22.47
N MET A 518 18.46 9.74 -22.75
CA MET A 518 18.17 10.27 -24.08
C MET A 518 18.73 11.70 -24.23
N PRO A 519 19.54 11.98 -25.27
CA PRO A 519 20.07 13.32 -25.52
C PRO A 519 18.99 14.27 -26.04
N LEU A 520 19.16 15.56 -25.78
CA LEU A 520 18.18 16.61 -26.08
C LEU A 520 17.59 16.58 -27.51
N PRO A 521 18.37 16.35 -28.59
CA PRO A 521 17.79 16.29 -29.94
C PRO A 521 16.82 15.13 -30.16
N LEU A 522 17.07 13.97 -29.52
CA LEU A 522 16.15 12.84 -29.60
C LEU A 522 14.89 13.11 -28.76
N MET A 523 15.04 13.75 -27.59
CA MET A 523 13.89 14.19 -26.80
C MET A 523 13.00 15.18 -27.57
N ALA A 524 13.60 16.10 -28.34
CA ALA A 524 12.88 17.04 -29.19
C ALA A 524 12.09 16.34 -30.29
N ARG A 525 12.64 15.29 -30.90
CA ARG A 525 11.92 14.45 -31.86
C ARG A 525 10.75 13.71 -31.22
N VAL A 526 10.89 13.24 -29.98
CA VAL A 526 9.75 12.67 -29.22
C VAL A 526 8.66 13.73 -29.04
N ALA A 527 9.00 14.95 -28.62
CA ALA A 527 8.05 16.05 -28.44
C ALA A 527 7.31 16.45 -29.74
N GLN A 528 7.95 16.22 -30.90
CA GLN A 528 7.40 16.50 -32.22
C GLN A 528 6.58 15.34 -32.80
N SER A 529 6.62 14.16 -32.19
CA SER A 529 5.88 12.98 -32.66
C SER A 529 4.37 13.21 -32.64
N ASP A 530 3.72 12.85 -33.74
CA ASP A 530 2.26 12.83 -33.90
C ASP A 530 1.62 11.61 -33.21
N ARG A 531 2.42 10.62 -32.80
CA ARG A 531 1.97 9.45 -32.03
C ARG A 531 1.74 9.76 -30.55
N LEU A 532 2.20 10.90 -30.04
CA LEU A 532 1.94 11.29 -28.66
C LEU A 532 0.49 11.79 -28.49
N PRO A 533 -0.25 11.25 -27.52
CA PRO A 533 -1.50 11.85 -27.07
C PRO A 533 -1.31 13.33 -26.68
N PRO A 534 -2.31 14.21 -26.88
CA PRO A 534 -2.17 15.65 -26.61
C PRO A 534 -1.67 15.98 -25.19
N ASN A 535 -2.13 15.25 -24.17
CA ASN A 535 -1.68 15.40 -22.79
C ASN A 535 -0.18 15.11 -22.64
N MET A 536 0.32 14.05 -23.30
CA MET A 536 1.73 13.69 -23.27
C MET A 536 2.59 14.65 -24.08
N GLN A 537 2.11 15.09 -25.25
CA GLN A 537 2.83 16.07 -26.05
C GLN A 537 3.00 17.40 -25.31
N SER A 538 1.98 17.85 -24.58
CA SER A 538 2.04 19.03 -23.71
C SER A 538 3.19 18.92 -22.70
N ASP A 539 3.23 17.82 -21.95
CA ASP A 539 4.16 17.66 -20.82
C ASP A 539 5.59 17.40 -21.29
N VAL A 540 5.76 16.56 -22.32
CA VAL A 540 7.07 16.32 -22.94
C VAL A 540 7.61 17.59 -23.58
N ALA A 541 6.80 18.33 -24.37
CA ALA A 541 7.27 19.54 -25.03
C ALA A 541 7.68 20.62 -24.03
N LEU A 542 6.94 20.82 -22.93
CA LEU A 542 7.30 21.79 -21.89
C LEU A 542 8.63 21.41 -21.23
N ALA A 543 8.83 20.13 -20.88
CA ALA A 543 10.05 19.68 -20.23
C ALA A 543 11.28 19.83 -21.16
N VAL A 544 11.15 19.38 -22.41
CA VAL A 544 12.24 19.45 -23.40
C VAL A 544 12.56 20.90 -23.78
N TRP A 545 11.54 21.77 -23.92
CA TRP A 545 11.75 23.20 -24.16
C TRP A 545 12.47 23.86 -22.99
N THR A 546 12.05 23.58 -21.75
CA THR A 546 12.72 24.09 -20.54
C THR A 546 14.17 23.64 -20.49
N ARG A 547 14.43 22.35 -20.75
CA ARG A 547 15.78 21.79 -20.83
C ARG A 547 16.64 22.47 -21.89
N ALA A 548 16.10 22.71 -23.08
CA ALA A 548 16.81 23.40 -24.15
C ALA A 548 17.19 24.83 -23.77
N VAL A 549 16.27 25.58 -23.13
CA VAL A 549 16.55 26.92 -22.60
C VAL A 549 17.68 26.90 -21.57
N LEU A 550 17.66 25.96 -20.63
CA LEU A 550 18.67 25.87 -19.56
C LEU A 550 20.05 25.43 -20.07
N LEU A 551 20.10 24.64 -21.14
CA LEU A 551 21.34 24.22 -21.80
C LEU A 551 21.87 25.22 -22.83
N ASP A 552 21.18 26.36 -22.99
CA ASP A 552 21.43 27.40 -24.00
C ASP A 552 21.33 26.88 -25.46
N ASP A 553 20.57 25.80 -25.70
CA ASP A 553 20.26 25.27 -27.04
C ASP A 553 19.08 26.04 -27.66
N THR A 554 19.42 27.15 -28.29
CA THR A 554 18.45 28.08 -28.89
C THR A 554 17.72 27.49 -30.09
N GLU A 555 18.37 26.59 -30.83
CA GLU A 555 17.79 25.94 -32.02
C GLU A 555 16.64 25.02 -31.60
N THR A 556 16.91 24.09 -30.69
CA THR A 556 15.90 23.17 -30.16
C THR A 556 14.76 23.93 -29.46
N ALA A 557 15.10 24.93 -28.65
CA ALA A 557 14.09 25.72 -27.94
C ALA A 557 13.20 26.53 -28.90
N THR A 558 13.74 27.05 -30.00
CA THR A 558 12.96 27.74 -31.03
C THR A 558 12.07 26.77 -31.80
N ALA A 559 12.56 25.57 -32.12
CA ALA A 559 11.79 24.54 -32.82
C ALA A 559 10.59 24.03 -32.00
N LEU A 560 10.72 23.93 -30.68
CA LEU A 560 9.65 23.45 -29.80
C LEU A 560 8.67 24.53 -29.34
N ALA A 561 9.05 25.80 -29.38
CA ALA A 561 8.21 26.91 -28.91
C ALA A 561 6.79 26.93 -29.52
N PRO A 562 6.57 26.66 -30.83
CA PRO A 562 5.22 26.59 -31.39
C PRO A 562 4.37 25.46 -30.79
N ILE A 563 4.98 24.31 -30.47
CA ILE A 563 4.28 23.16 -29.87
C ILE A 563 3.86 23.50 -28.45
N VAL A 564 4.77 24.07 -27.65
CA VAL A 564 4.44 24.51 -26.28
C VAL A 564 3.39 25.62 -26.32
N ALA A 565 3.53 26.62 -27.19
CA ALA A 565 2.57 27.72 -27.31
C ALA A 565 1.13 27.24 -27.62
N ARG A 566 0.98 26.16 -28.40
CA ARG A 566 -0.33 25.54 -28.69
C ARG A 566 -1.00 24.96 -27.44
N HIS A 567 -0.21 24.36 -26.55
CA HIS A 567 -0.70 23.76 -25.30
C HIS A 567 -0.83 24.76 -24.14
N PHE A 568 -0.17 25.91 -24.25
CA PHE A 568 -0.21 27.00 -23.26
C PHE A 568 -0.63 28.35 -23.87
N PRO A 569 -1.83 28.43 -24.49
CA PRO A 569 -2.27 29.60 -25.24
C PRO A 569 -2.48 30.86 -24.37
N GLN A 570 -2.68 30.69 -23.06
CA GLN A 570 -2.87 31.78 -22.10
C GLN A 570 -1.66 32.74 -22.01
N TYR A 571 -0.47 32.30 -22.45
CA TYR A 571 0.74 33.14 -22.50
C TYR A 571 1.10 33.59 -23.92
N GLY A 572 0.11 33.65 -24.84
CA GLY A 572 0.33 33.92 -26.27
C GLY A 572 1.18 35.15 -26.59
N ALA A 573 1.06 36.24 -25.81
CA ALA A 573 1.92 37.42 -25.98
C ALA A 573 3.41 37.13 -25.67
N GLY A 574 3.68 36.36 -24.62
CA GLY A 574 5.04 35.94 -24.25
C GLY A 574 5.65 34.98 -25.28
N TRP A 575 4.85 34.05 -25.80
CA TRP A 575 5.31 33.14 -26.87
C TRP A 575 5.69 33.90 -28.14
N LYS A 576 4.87 34.88 -28.56
CA LYS A 576 5.20 35.76 -29.69
C LYS A 576 6.48 36.56 -29.45
N ALA A 577 6.68 37.08 -28.24
CA ALA A 577 7.90 37.81 -27.88
C ALA A 577 9.15 36.91 -27.93
N TYR A 578 9.07 35.69 -27.38
CA TYR A 578 10.15 34.71 -27.45
C TYR A 578 10.49 34.29 -28.88
N GLN A 579 9.47 34.05 -29.72
CA GLN A 579 9.64 33.69 -31.13
C GLN A 579 10.25 34.83 -31.95
N GLY A 580 9.82 36.08 -31.68
CA GLY A 580 10.32 37.28 -32.36
C GLY A 580 11.65 37.83 -31.84
N ALA A 581 12.17 37.32 -30.73
CA ALA A 581 13.45 37.75 -30.18
C ALA A 581 14.62 37.42 -31.13
N ALA A 582 15.43 38.43 -31.47
CA ALA A 582 16.45 38.35 -32.51
C ALA A 582 17.79 37.80 -32.01
N THR A 583 18.11 37.97 -30.72
CA THR A 583 19.39 37.54 -30.15
C THR A 583 19.22 36.43 -29.10
N PRO A 584 20.24 35.58 -28.88
CA PRO A 584 20.21 34.59 -27.81
C PRO A 584 19.93 35.21 -26.44
N GLN A 585 20.49 36.40 -26.17
CA GLN A 585 20.26 37.11 -24.92
C GLN A 585 18.79 37.57 -24.76
N GLN A 586 18.18 38.09 -25.83
CA GLN A 586 16.76 38.44 -25.82
C GLN A 586 15.90 37.20 -25.61
N LYS A 587 16.19 36.10 -26.32
CA LYS A 587 15.47 34.82 -26.14
C LYS A 587 15.58 34.31 -24.71
N LYS A 588 16.74 34.44 -24.06
CA LYS A 588 16.95 34.04 -22.66
C LYS A 588 16.09 34.86 -21.69
N ILE A 589 15.96 36.16 -21.91
CA ILE A 589 15.09 37.04 -21.11
C ILE A 589 13.62 36.67 -21.31
N GLU A 590 13.17 36.54 -22.57
CA GLU A 590 11.78 36.18 -22.88
C GLU A 590 11.42 34.78 -22.37
N ALA A 591 12.36 33.82 -22.43
CA ALA A 591 12.17 32.50 -21.83
C ALA A 591 12.07 32.59 -20.30
N ALA A 592 12.90 33.39 -19.63
CA ALA A 592 12.82 33.58 -18.18
C ALA A 592 11.48 34.19 -17.74
N LEU A 593 10.97 35.15 -18.52
CA LEU A 593 9.64 35.75 -18.29
C LEU A 593 8.50 34.73 -18.46
N LEU A 594 8.60 33.83 -19.44
CA LEU A 594 7.64 32.73 -19.63
C LEU A 594 7.73 31.71 -18.50
N LEU A 595 8.93 31.26 -18.17
CA LEU A 595 9.17 30.27 -17.12
C LEU A 595 8.65 30.76 -15.76
N LEU A 596 8.86 32.04 -15.39
CA LEU A 596 8.29 32.62 -14.16
C LEU A 596 6.75 32.61 -14.10
N ARG A 597 6.07 32.47 -15.24
CA ARG A 597 4.61 32.37 -15.32
C ARG A 597 4.11 30.93 -15.47
N LEU A 598 5.01 29.96 -15.63
CA LEU A 598 4.75 28.53 -15.80
C LEU A 598 5.24 27.73 -14.58
N PRO A 599 4.56 27.79 -13.42
CA PRO A 599 4.82 26.86 -12.33
C PRO A 599 4.67 25.41 -12.81
N GLY A 600 5.65 24.57 -12.47
CA GLY A 600 5.75 23.18 -12.92
C GLY A 600 6.61 22.98 -14.18
N ALA A 601 7.11 24.05 -14.81
CA ALA A 601 8.16 23.91 -15.83
C ALA A 601 9.47 23.42 -15.17
N SER A 602 10.00 22.32 -15.71
CA SER A 602 11.19 21.64 -15.20
C SER A 602 11.99 21.05 -16.37
N PRO A 603 13.34 21.02 -16.33
CA PRO A 603 14.13 20.30 -17.32
C PRO A 603 14.06 18.77 -17.16
N TRP A 604 13.41 18.29 -16.10
CA TRP A 604 13.20 16.89 -15.79
C TRP A 604 11.78 16.49 -16.12
N PHE A 605 11.63 15.41 -16.89
CA PHE A 605 10.34 14.79 -17.15
C PHE A 605 10.07 13.76 -16.06
N ALA A 606 9.11 14.06 -15.18
CA ALA A 606 8.76 13.22 -14.02
C ALA A 606 7.68 12.19 -14.37
N SER A 607 7.68 11.04 -13.70
CA SER A 607 6.63 10.03 -13.83
C SER A 607 5.33 10.45 -13.14
N GLY A 608 4.22 9.81 -13.54
CA GLY A 608 2.90 10.13 -13.03
C GLY A 608 2.29 11.38 -13.68
N LEU A 609 1.49 12.15 -12.93
CA LEU A 609 0.71 13.27 -13.47
C LEU A 609 1.50 14.57 -13.65
N GLY A 610 2.78 14.58 -13.29
CA GLY A 610 3.55 15.80 -13.15
C GLY A 610 2.84 16.78 -12.20
N TYR A 611 2.62 18.03 -12.64
CA TYR A 611 1.78 19.01 -11.95
C TYR A 611 0.30 18.83 -12.37
N PRO A 612 -0.58 18.26 -11.52
CA PRO A 612 -1.98 18.01 -11.87
C PRO A 612 -2.88 19.27 -11.71
N TYR A 613 -2.39 20.31 -11.03
CA TYR A 613 -3.17 21.51 -10.70
C TYR A 613 -3.10 22.58 -11.80
N MET A 614 -3.95 23.60 -11.73
CA MET A 614 -3.96 24.68 -12.74
C MET A 614 -2.60 25.41 -12.80
N ARG A 615 -1.92 25.28 -13.95
CA ARG A 615 -0.53 25.73 -14.19
C ARG A 615 -0.34 27.26 -14.24
N ASP A 616 -1.38 28.06 -14.05
CA ASP A 616 -1.32 29.52 -14.00
C ASP A 616 -1.41 30.08 -12.56
N GLN A 617 -1.66 29.24 -11.56
CA GLN A 617 -1.81 29.66 -10.16
C GLN A 617 -0.58 29.30 -9.32
N ILE A 618 0.31 30.27 -9.13
CA ILE A 618 1.47 30.14 -8.23
C ILE A 618 0.99 30.06 -6.76
N GLY A 619 1.20 28.92 -6.11
CA GLY A 619 1.23 28.83 -4.64
C GLY A 619 0.09 28.10 -3.93
N LEU A 620 -0.68 27.23 -4.60
CA LEU A 620 -1.77 26.49 -3.94
C LEU A 620 -1.44 25.07 -3.47
N VAL A 621 -0.58 24.27 -4.14
CA VAL A 621 -0.22 22.91 -3.68
C VAL A 621 1.03 22.30 -4.36
N ALA A 622 1.82 21.59 -3.56
CA ALA A 622 2.86 20.57 -3.81
C ALA A 622 4.04 20.84 -4.77
N THR A 623 3.88 20.85 -6.10
CA THR A 623 5.02 20.86 -7.03
C THR A 623 5.40 22.27 -7.50
N ARG A 624 6.70 22.57 -7.47
CA ARG A 624 7.27 23.89 -7.75
C ARG A 624 8.17 23.80 -9.00
N TRP A 625 8.67 24.93 -9.50
CA TRP A 625 9.78 24.89 -10.47
C TRP A 625 10.94 24.01 -9.98
N TRP A 626 11.86 23.64 -10.88
CA TRP A 626 13.03 22.84 -10.52
C TRP A 626 13.79 23.46 -9.33
N SER A 627 14.14 22.61 -8.38
CA SER A 627 15.03 22.92 -7.26
C SER A 627 16.44 22.39 -7.54
N ARG A 628 17.41 22.81 -6.73
CA ARG A 628 18.75 22.20 -6.73
C ARG A 628 18.71 20.80 -6.15
N GLU A 629 17.85 20.55 -5.16
CA GLU A 629 17.64 19.21 -4.60
C GLU A 629 17.09 18.23 -5.65
N ASP A 630 16.31 18.71 -6.63
CA ASP A 630 15.88 17.89 -7.77
C ASP A 630 17.08 17.42 -8.60
N ALA A 631 18.21 18.13 -8.59
CA ALA A 631 19.44 17.70 -9.23
C ALA A 631 20.27 16.73 -8.36
N ASP A 632 20.18 16.84 -7.03
CA ASP A 632 20.91 16.00 -6.06
C ASP A 632 20.21 14.64 -5.81
N ASN A 633 18.88 14.63 -5.68
CA ASN A 633 18.05 13.40 -5.61
C ASN A 633 17.96 12.68 -6.96
N GLN A 634 18.32 13.38 -8.04
CA GLN A 634 18.49 12.79 -9.36
C GLN A 634 19.96 12.61 -9.68
N GLY A 635 20.82 12.21 -8.72
CA GLY A 635 22.12 11.62 -9.04
C GLY A 635 21.92 10.63 -10.18
N ALA A 636 22.76 10.66 -11.23
CA ALA A 636 22.51 9.86 -12.43
C ALA A 636 22.77 8.46 -11.93
N PRO A 637 21.72 7.69 -11.60
CA PRO A 637 21.97 6.36 -11.11
C PRO A 637 22.62 5.68 -12.31
N ASP A 638 23.55 4.74 -12.10
CA ASP A 638 23.79 3.84 -13.21
C ASP A 638 22.41 3.28 -13.60
N ALA A 639 22.13 3.07 -14.88
CA ALA A 639 20.79 2.66 -15.31
C ALA A 639 20.24 1.45 -14.51
N ALA A 640 21.14 0.67 -13.90
CA ALA A 640 20.88 -0.44 -12.98
C ALA A 640 20.24 -0.05 -11.61
N ASP A 641 20.38 1.19 -11.14
CA ASP A 641 19.94 1.65 -9.82
C ASP A 641 18.50 2.20 -9.83
N ILE A 642 17.88 2.35 -11.01
CA ILE A 642 16.47 2.77 -11.12
C ILE A 642 15.58 1.52 -11.08
N THR A 643 14.98 1.27 -9.92
CA THR A 643 13.92 0.27 -9.76
C THR A 643 12.56 0.94 -9.97
N LEU A 644 11.75 0.39 -10.88
CA LEU A 644 10.47 1.02 -11.27
C LEU A 644 9.35 0.78 -10.27
N CYS A 645 9.53 -0.23 -9.42
CA CYS A 645 8.60 -0.55 -8.36
C CYS A 645 9.30 -1.41 -7.30
N ASP A 646 9.83 -0.76 -6.26
CA ASP A 646 10.49 -1.45 -5.14
C ASP A 646 9.52 -2.36 -4.38
N ASP A 647 8.24 -1.99 -4.32
CA ASP A 647 7.19 -2.71 -3.59
C ASP A 647 6.39 -3.71 -4.45
N CYS A 648 6.79 -3.96 -5.70
CA CYS A 648 6.11 -4.92 -6.60
C CYS A 648 6.76 -6.30 -6.67
N ALA A 649 8.02 -6.42 -6.22
CA ALA A 649 8.84 -7.63 -6.31
C ALA A 649 8.83 -8.33 -7.69
N LEU A 650 8.65 -7.54 -8.76
CA LEU A 650 8.99 -7.93 -10.12
C LEU A 650 10.37 -7.34 -10.43
N PRO A 651 11.22 -8.01 -11.22
CA PRO A 651 12.55 -7.52 -11.61
C PRO A 651 12.42 -6.41 -12.68
N LEU A 652 11.84 -5.28 -12.28
CA LEU A 652 11.55 -4.11 -13.09
C LEU A 652 12.71 -3.12 -13.04
N GLN A 653 13.93 -3.59 -13.29
CA GLN A 653 15.10 -2.72 -13.39
C GLN A 653 15.05 -1.92 -14.68
N PHE A 654 15.36 -0.63 -14.60
CA PHE A 654 15.47 0.18 -15.79
C PHE A 654 16.57 -0.35 -16.73
N ALA A 655 16.27 -0.35 -18.02
CA ALA A 655 17.23 -0.67 -19.07
C ALA A 655 17.10 0.40 -20.16
N PRO A 656 18.20 1.07 -20.57
CA PRO A 656 18.15 2.03 -21.65
C PRO A 656 17.58 1.39 -22.92
N PRO A 657 16.74 2.08 -23.70
CA PRO A 657 16.27 1.58 -24.98
C PRO A 657 17.43 1.17 -25.90
N ALA A 658 17.32 -0.02 -26.50
CA ALA A 658 18.40 -0.66 -27.28
C ALA A 658 18.92 0.18 -28.46
N PHE A 659 18.08 1.06 -29.03
CA PHE A 659 18.47 1.95 -30.12
C PHE A 659 19.39 3.11 -29.69
N LEU A 660 19.48 3.44 -28.40
CA LEU A 660 20.36 4.51 -27.92
C LEU A 660 21.81 4.04 -27.93
N THR A 661 22.65 4.71 -28.71
CA THR A 661 24.06 4.38 -28.80
C THR A 661 24.81 4.75 -27.51
N SER A 662 26.03 4.25 -27.33
CA SER A 662 26.90 4.68 -26.24
C SER A 662 27.21 6.19 -26.30
N GLN A 663 27.32 6.74 -27.51
CA GLN A 663 27.52 8.18 -27.72
C GLN A 663 26.31 9.01 -27.31
N ASP A 664 25.08 8.56 -27.64
CA ASP A 664 23.85 9.22 -27.22
C ASP A 664 23.75 9.28 -25.69
N ARG A 665 24.05 8.17 -25.02
CA ARG A 665 24.02 8.07 -23.56
C ARG A 665 25.09 8.94 -22.91
N GLU A 666 26.29 9.02 -23.49
CA GLU A 666 27.35 9.91 -22.99
C GLU A 666 26.96 11.39 -23.16
N ARG A 667 26.39 11.75 -24.30
CA ARG A 667 25.85 13.10 -24.52
C ARG A 667 24.78 13.44 -23.50
N ALA A 668 23.82 12.55 -23.27
CA ALA A 668 22.78 12.74 -22.26
C ALA A 668 23.38 12.94 -20.86
N ARG A 669 24.37 12.13 -20.46
CA ARG A 669 25.09 12.29 -19.17
C ARG A 669 25.74 13.67 -19.05
N ASN A 670 26.38 14.17 -20.10
CA ASN A 670 27.00 15.49 -20.10
C ASN A 670 25.96 16.62 -19.98
N GLU A 671 24.83 16.50 -20.67
CA GLU A 671 23.70 17.43 -20.55
C GLU A 671 23.13 17.44 -19.13
N VAL A 672 22.91 16.27 -18.53
CA VAL A 672 22.45 16.12 -17.13
C VAL A 672 23.45 16.74 -16.16
N ALA A 673 24.75 16.48 -16.31
CA ALA A 673 25.78 17.05 -15.45
C ALA A 673 25.79 18.59 -15.48
N ARG A 674 25.59 19.20 -16.66
CA ARG A 674 25.44 20.66 -16.80
C ARG A 674 24.20 21.18 -16.08
N LEU A 675 23.05 20.50 -16.20
CA LEU A 675 21.82 20.89 -15.52
C LEU A 675 21.99 20.87 -13.99
N ARG A 676 22.71 19.89 -13.44
CA ARG A 676 22.96 19.81 -12.00
C ARG A 676 23.80 20.94 -11.43
N GLN A 677 24.61 21.59 -12.27
CA GLN A 677 25.41 22.75 -11.85
C GLN A 677 24.58 24.04 -11.77
N LEU A 678 23.35 24.05 -12.30
CA LEU A 678 22.48 25.21 -12.24
C LEU A 678 21.84 25.35 -10.85
N PRO A 679 21.65 26.59 -10.36
CA PRO A 679 20.84 26.80 -9.17
C PRO A 679 19.37 26.47 -9.44
N GLY A 680 18.58 26.30 -8.37
CA GLY A 680 17.13 26.15 -8.51
C GLY A 680 16.51 27.35 -9.20
N ALA A 681 15.32 27.14 -9.76
CA ALA A 681 14.69 28.08 -10.69
C ALA A 681 14.55 29.50 -10.14
N PRO A 682 14.15 29.74 -8.87
CA PRO A 682 14.01 31.10 -8.38
C PRO A 682 15.31 31.89 -8.47
N ALA A 683 16.44 31.27 -8.11
CA ALA A 683 17.76 31.89 -8.21
C ALA A 683 18.23 32.04 -9.68
N TYR A 684 18.05 31.00 -10.51
CA TYR A 684 18.42 31.06 -11.93
C TYR A 684 17.64 32.15 -12.69
N LEU A 685 16.31 32.11 -12.60
CA LEU A 685 15.41 33.06 -13.27
C LEU A 685 15.55 34.46 -12.66
N GLY A 686 15.70 34.54 -11.32
CA GLY A 686 15.92 35.78 -10.62
C GLY A 686 17.19 36.51 -11.08
N ALA A 687 18.30 35.79 -11.26
CA ALA A 687 19.54 36.37 -11.79
C ALA A 687 19.34 37.00 -13.18
N ILE A 688 18.64 36.32 -14.09
CA ILE A 688 18.34 36.84 -15.44
C ILE A 688 17.45 38.09 -15.37
N ILE A 689 16.37 38.03 -14.59
CA ILE A 689 15.40 39.14 -14.49
C ILE A 689 16.01 40.35 -13.77
N ILE A 690 16.79 40.16 -12.70
CA ILE A 690 17.45 41.26 -11.99
C ILE A 690 18.49 41.93 -12.88
N ALA A 691 19.26 41.16 -13.66
CA ALA A 691 20.20 41.72 -14.62
C ALA A 691 19.48 42.54 -15.71
N TRP A 692 18.40 42.02 -16.27
CA TRP A 692 17.57 42.73 -17.24
C TRP A 692 16.90 43.98 -16.67
N ALA A 693 16.35 43.92 -15.45
CA ALA A 693 15.76 45.05 -14.75
C ALA A 693 16.77 46.18 -14.48
N ASN A 694 18.04 45.83 -14.30
CA ASN A 694 19.12 46.81 -14.19
C ASN A 694 19.50 47.44 -15.54
N ALA A 695 19.57 46.64 -16.59
CA ALA A 695 19.91 47.12 -17.93
C ALA A 695 18.77 47.93 -18.58
N GLN A 696 17.52 47.58 -18.31
CA GLN A 696 16.33 48.16 -18.94
C GLN A 696 15.26 48.57 -17.90
N PRO A 697 15.55 49.53 -17.01
CA PRO A 697 14.66 49.87 -15.90
C PRO A 697 13.32 50.48 -16.33
N ARG A 698 13.18 50.91 -17.60
CA ARG A 698 11.95 51.52 -18.12
C ARG A 698 11.03 50.53 -18.83
N ASP A 699 11.43 49.26 -18.98
CA ASP A 699 10.53 48.27 -19.57
C ASP A 699 9.32 48.04 -18.63
N PRO A 700 8.08 48.22 -19.12
CA PRO A 700 6.88 48.17 -18.29
C PRO A 700 6.62 46.78 -17.66
N ARG A 701 7.28 45.73 -18.15
CA ARG A 701 7.15 44.35 -17.66
C ARG A 701 8.03 44.07 -16.43
N VAL A 702 9.03 44.91 -16.15
CA VAL A 702 9.99 44.71 -15.04
C VAL A 702 9.31 44.61 -13.67
N PRO A 703 8.36 45.48 -13.28
CA PRO A 703 7.77 45.42 -11.94
C PRO A 703 7.05 44.10 -11.66
N GLU A 704 6.30 43.59 -12.65
CA GLU A 704 5.64 42.29 -12.55
C GLU A 704 6.68 41.15 -12.47
N ALA A 705 7.71 41.19 -13.30
CA ALA A 705 8.75 40.16 -13.30
C ALA A 705 9.47 40.06 -11.94
N LEU A 706 9.81 41.19 -11.32
CA LEU A 706 10.40 41.22 -9.97
C LEU A 706 9.44 40.70 -8.90
N HIS A 707 8.15 41.03 -8.98
CA HIS A 707 7.12 40.43 -8.11
C HIS A 707 7.06 38.91 -8.26
N LEU A 708 7.10 38.39 -9.49
CA LEU A 708 7.08 36.96 -9.77
C LEU A 708 8.34 36.27 -9.23
N VAL A 709 9.52 36.89 -9.30
CA VAL A 709 10.76 36.35 -8.69
C VAL A 709 10.61 36.20 -7.18
N VAL A 710 10.08 37.22 -6.47
CA VAL A 710 9.86 37.14 -5.01
C VAL A 710 8.83 36.05 -4.67
N ARG A 711 7.78 35.89 -5.47
CA ARG A 711 6.82 34.80 -5.29
C ARG A 711 7.45 33.44 -5.59
N ALA A 712 8.28 33.33 -6.61
CA ALA A 712 9.00 32.12 -6.94
C ALA A 712 9.92 31.68 -5.80
N THR A 713 10.54 32.60 -5.03
CA THR A 713 11.31 32.19 -3.84
C THR A 713 10.44 31.74 -2.67
N ARG A 714 9.18 32.18 -2.57
CA ARG A 714 8.25 31.73 -1.52
C ARG A 714 7.67 30.35 -1.82
N TYR A 715 7.23 30.20 -3.07
CA TYR A 715 6.51 29.04 -3.57
C TYR A 715 7.38 28.14 -4.45
N GLY A 716 8.69 28.35 -4.48
CA GLY A 716 9.73 27.58 -5.17
C GLY A 716 10.81 27.11 -4.20
N GLU A 717 12.01 26.83 -4.69
CA GLU A 717 13.18 26.71 -3.83
C GLU A 717 13.46 28.07 -3.17
N MET A 718 13.47 28.11 -1.83
CA MET A 718 13.65 29.36 -1.11
C MET A 718 15.10 29.85 -1.23
N ASN A 719 15.28 31.09 -1.69
CA ASN A 719 16.59 31.72 -1.84
C ASN A 719 16.56 33.16 -1.30
N THR A 720 17.13 33.34 -0.11
CA THR A 720 17.16 34.60 0.64
C THR A 720 17.72 35.76 -0.18
N ALA A 721 18.90 35.56 -0.79
CA ALA A 721 19.61 36.58 -1.55
C ALA A 721 18.79 37.07 -2.75
N THR A 722 18.20 36.14 -3.53
CA THR A 722 17.39 36.46 -4.70
C THR A 722 16.08 37.16 -4.31
N SER A 723 15.41 36.66 -3.26
CA SER A 723 14.15 37.24 -2.78
C SER A 723 14.35 38.69 -2.35
N LYS A 724 15.38 38.93 -1.52
CA LYS A 724 15.74 40.26 -1.04
C LYS A 724 16.15 41.19 -2.19
N ALA A 725 16.99 40.73 -3.12
CA ALA A 725 17.45 41.55 -4.24
C ALA A 725 16.29 42.00 -5.14
N ALA A 726 15.39 41.08 -5.52
CA ALA A 726 14.22 41.40 -6.34
C ALA A 726 13.24 42.35 -5.61
N TYR A 727 12.97 42.07 -4.32
CA TYR A 727 12.14 42.92 -3.46
C TYR A 727 12.70 44.34 -3.35
N THR A 728 13.98 44.48 -2.99
CA THR A 728 14.63 45.78 -2.81
C THR A 728 14.65 46.55 -4.13
N LEU A 729 14.90 45.90 -5.26
CA LEU A 729 14.88 46.54 -6.56
C LEU A 729 13.48 47.05 -6.93
N LEU A 730 12.45 46.24 -6.67
CA LEU A 730 11.04 46.59 -6.91
C LEU A 730 10.61 47.81 -6.07
N HIS A 731 10.86 47.77 -4.76
CA HIS A 731 10.46 48.83 -3.82
C HIS A 731 11.26 50.12 -3.97
N ASN A 732 12.52 50.04 -4.41
CA ASN A 732 13.33 51.24 -4.61
C ASN A 732 13.00 51.98 -5.91
N ARG A 733 12.79 51.26 -7.01
CA ARG A 733 12.65 51.87 -8.34
C ARG A 733 11.21 52.07 -8.81
N TYR A 734 10.26 51.28 -8.30
CA TYR A 734 8.87 51.28 -8.76
C TYR A 734 7.91 51.58 -7.61
N ARG A 735 8.22 52.61 -6.82
CA ARG A 735 7.37 53.10 -5.73
C ARG A 735 6.00 53.49 -6.29
N GLY A 736 4.93 52.93 -5.74
CA GLY A 736 3.55 53.16 -6.17
C GLY A 736 3.06 52.28 -7.33
N ASN A 737 3.90 51.40 -7.90
CA ASN A 737 3.41 50.42 -8.86
C ASN A 737 2.53 49.35 -8.16
N PRO A 738 1.41 48.89 -8.75
CA PRO A 738 0.55 47.88 -8.14
C PRO A 738 1.26 46.60 -7.70
N TRP A 739 2.31 46.19 -8.43
CA TRP A 739 3.10 45.00 -8.11
C TRP A 739 3.96 45.18 -6.86
N THR A 740 4.40 46.40 -6.58
CA THR A 740 5.11 46.75 -5.34
C THR A 740 4.20 46.55 -4.14
N SER A 741 2.94 47.02 -4.21
CA SER A 741 1.94 46.81 -3.15
C SER A 741 1.56 45.33 -2.96
N LYS A 742 1.54 44.55 -4.04
CA LYS A 742 1.31 43.09 -4.00
C LYS A 742 2.51 42.29 -3.46
N THR A 743 3.64 42.94 -3.16
CA THR A 743 4.87 42.31 -2.67
C THR A 743 5.28 42.90 -1.32
N PRO A 744 4.55 42.63 -0.22
CA PRO A 744 4.81 43.27 1.06
C PRO A 744 6.05 42.75 1.79
N LEU A 745 6.53 41.56 1.42
CA LEU A 745 7.61 40.85 2.12
C LEU A 745 8.58 40.19 1.12
N TRP A 746 9.80 39.96 1.58
CA TRP A 746 10.76 39.01 1.01
C TRP A 746 10.96 37.85 2.00
N PHE A 747 11.55 36.74 1.54
CA PHE A 747 11.58 35.47 2.29
C PHE A 747 13.01 35.01 2.59
N THR A 748 13.25 34.48 3.80
CA THR A 748 14.51 33.91 4.31
C THR A 748 14.45 32.39 4.32
N ALA A 749 15.52 31.71 3.90
CA ALA A 749 15.66 30.25 4.05
C ALA A 749 15.92 29.87 5.53
N PRO A 750 15.45 28.70 6.02
CA PRO A 750 15.57 28.34 7.45
C PRO A 750 17.00 28.14 7.95
N LYS A 751 17.97 27.98 7.04
CA LYS A 751 19.40 27.86 7.36
C LYS A 751 20.11 29.22 7.48
N ASP A 752 19.44 30.32 7.11
CA ASP A 752 19.97 31.68 7.10
C ASP A 752 19.40 32.55 8.27
N GLU A 753 18.58 31.94 9.15
CA GLU A 753 18.18 32.49 10.46
C GLU A 753 19.14 32.00 11.55
#